data_AF-A0A812TJL9-F1
#
_entry.id   AF-A0A812TJL9-F1
#
_cell.length_a   1.000
_cell.length_b   1.000
_cell.length_c   1.000
_cell.angle_alpha   90.00
_cell.angle_beta   90.00
_cell.angle_gamma   90.00
#
_symmetry.space_group_name_H-M   'P 1'
#
loop_
_entity.id
_entity.type
_entity.pdbx_description
1 polymer ?
#
loop_
_entity_poly.entity_id
_entity_poly.type
_entity_poly.pdbx_seq_one_letter_code
_entity_poly.pdbx_strand_id
1 'polypeptide(L)'
;MFHQQSFNKLQPWTSSRSVPWDARGRCYRASTESDMADLEDIDNLDGSPKAEYVDMAARHSWQDLELSYVKNPAAPSNGNSVRVPLVDSQPQEEVIDLSHTCYNLIFVSGRASVLAPMLAVAVGQFGMLWIVGWTSPEYFFESGQWVVPISDYWSVNAMKCLSMLLTLFRVSGEFKDAAKLYRVLAHRPAVQMTMQQRFLGFGAFILQYLVAVVVLLMAIQLILASTTPIATIGKLWVVFTTLDFDNYLCNFILFIFDCEHAFTWEARLQRRSARRLGGEPLRTWLLIYWAPVGVALACVCVSVYFNICPLTAVHYGAVRNQEPVLMLTSNMGLPQSCCAPQVIVPESDSLALDQSAGVQVSVPCVSPGEVGTGSRRPPRLYYVVVPDGRPSPSSLQVMEGRGGDGNRGLRYGHAEATPLQMRWWLTSHGFAPAVYEAMRKSGAGGLGLYQNTFPNLAEWTIGDFPWMARARIFVTAVNQDTGALSPSPVQSAVIMRKVCSAHCLRCDSEGACLACDSGYVLEEREQDQHQALATGHKFRVCLPCGDGCAQCHKSGPGRCDEGKCVLGRGLSLTGQCVPCAGSICSGCDEEATSLGGSAADSVGTPTELPCRRCPATFGLTKDRRSCEPCQVRGCRRCDALLDFCQECVEGSTLKNRSDGTRIVQDCLSCADHCSRCELLGEGRCDPERCDQGFSLTPTGVCAPCSMHCSNCSKAGPGHCDSGSCRAGYGLQGGTDCSKCQVEGCDVCDLSLGRCDVCREGFGLTPDRSCEACATACKRCTGAGVSPGCAECVPGFGLDAGRCLACADQCERCAVRGPGFCDEDSCSVGWVVRNVSGSGYICVRNKMPHSHDFG
;
A
#
# COMPACT_ATOMS: atom_id res chain seq x y z
N MET A 1 -5.15 -14.42 34.71
CA MET A 1 -6.36 -14.73 33.91
C MET A 1 -5.93 -14.89 32.47
N PHE A 2 -5.66 -16.11 32.03
CA PHE A 2 -5.50 -16.45 30.62
C PHE A 2 -6.72 -17.29 30.24
N HIS A 3 -7.59 -16.71 29.40
CA HIS A 3 -8.71 -17.45 28.82
C HIS A 3 -8.20 -18.15 27.56
N GLN A 4 -8.16 -19.48 27.66
CA GLN A 4 -7.85 -20.40 26.58
C GLN A 4 -9.10 -20.47 25.68
N GLN A 5 -9.01 -19.97 24.44
CA GLN A 5 -10.01 -20.24 23.40
C GLN A 5 -9.43 -21.22 22.38
N SER A 6 -10.18 -22.30 22.23
CA SER A 6 -9.98 -23.49 21.42
C SER A 6 -9.62 -23.23 19.96
N PHE A 7 -8.54 -23.85 19.49
CA PHE A 7 -8.41 -24.27 18.10
C PHE A 7 -9.04 -25.67 17.98
N ASN A 8 -10.26 -25.71 17.45
CA ASN A 8 -10.93 -26.92 16.99
C ASN A 8 -11.12 -26.80 15.47
N LYS A 9 -10.39 -27.60 14.70
CA LYS A 9 -10.73 -28.25 13.41
C LYS A 9 -9.49 -28.47 12.56
N LEU A 10 -8.82 -29.59 12.81
CA LEU A 10 -8.26 -30.46 11.78
C LEU A 10 -8.55 -31.88 12.26
N GLN A 11 -9.47 -32.57 11.59
CA GLN A 11 -9.81 -33.97 11.87
C GLN A 11 -8.63 -34.86 11.48
N PRO A 12 -8.16 -35.76 12.37
CA PRO A 12 -7.23 -36.81 12.01
C PRO A 12 -7.98 -37.97 11.35
N TRP A 13 -7.46 -38.47 10.23
CA TRP A 13 -7.80 -39.79 9.71
C TRP A 13 -7.32 -40.86 10.70
N THR A 14 -8.25 -41.40 11.48
CA THR A 14 -8.06 -42.63 12.25
C THR A 14 -8.40 -43.82 11.35
N SER A 15 -7.40 -44.62 11.00
CA SER A 15 -7.60 -46.04 10.70
C SER A 15 -6.76 -46.83 11.69
N SER A 16 -7.43 -47.28 12.74
CA SER A 16 -6.93 -48.23 13.71
C SER A 16 -6.89 -49.62 13.07
N ARG A 17 -5.70 -50.21 12.94
CA ARG A 17 -5.53 -51.67 13.04
C ARG A 17 -4.57 -51.96 14.17
N SER A 18 -5.16 -52.40 15.28
CA SER A 18 -4.48 -53.02 16.41
C SER A 18 -3.85 -54.34 15.97
N VAL A 19 -2.54 -54.47 16.14
CA VAL A 19 -1.85 -55.77 16.12
C VAL A 19 -1.89 -56.32 17.55
N PRO A 20 -2.47 -57.51 17.80
CA PRO A 20 -2.39 -58.14 19.11
C PRO A 20 -0.98 -58.70 19.33
N TRP A 21 -0.40 -58.36 20.48
CA TRP A 21 0.80 -58.99 21.00
C TRP A 21 0.40 -60.20 21.82
N ASP A 22 1.01 -61.35 21.56
CA ASP A 22 1.00 -62.48 22.50
C ASP A 22 1.97 -62.18 23.66
N ALA A 23 1.69 -62.74 24.84
CA ALA A 23 2.39 -62.47 26.09
C ALA A 23 3.84 -63.00 26.18
N ARG A 24 4.51 -63.36 25.07
CA ARG A 24 5.90 -63.85 25.03
C ARG A 24 6.76 -63.33 23.88
N GLY A 25 6.34 -62.30 23.15
CA GLY A 25 7.25 -61.41 22.38
C GLY A 25 8.22 -62.10 21.42
N ARG A 26 7.72 -62.78 20.37
CA ARG A 26 8.53 -63.17 19.20
C ARG A 26 7.76 -62.96 17.89
N CYS A 27 8.46 -62.49 16.85
CA CYS A 27 7.92 -62.24 15.52
C CYS A 27 8.52 -63.26 14.53
N TYR A 28 7.68 -63.92 13.72
CA TYR A 28 8.09 -64.73 12.58
C TYR A 28 7.59 -64.11 11.27
N ARG A 29 8.42 -64.25 10.24
CA ARG A 29 8.23 -63.79 8.87
C ARG A 29 7.41 -64.83 8.09
N ALA A 30 6.36 -64.40 7.40
CA ALA A 30 5.73 -65.21 6.37
C ALA A 30 5.21 -64.32 5.22
N SER A 31 5.60 -64.75 4.03
CA SER A 31 5.16 -64.34 2.69
C SER A 31 3.69 -64.64 2.43
N THR A 32 3.05 -63.89 1.53
CA THR A 32 1.96 -64.42 0.71
C THR A 32 1.91 -63.74 -0.66
N GLU A 33 1.88 -64.61 -1.67
CA GLU A 33 1.39 -64.45 -3.03
C GLU A 33 -0.15 -64.67 -3.05
N SER A 34 -0.82 -64.17 -4.11
CA SER A 34 -2.16 -64.56 -4.61
C SER A 34 -3.40 -64.09 -3.79
N ASP A 35 -4.59 -63.70 -4.31
CA ASP A 35 -5.25 -63.71 -5.63
C ASP A 35 -6.52 -62.79 -5.63
N MET A 36 -7.09 -62.56 -6.83
CA MET A 36 -8.45 -62.10 -7.23
C MET A 36 -8.73 -60.57 -7.28
N ALA A 37 -8.97 -59.92 -8.45
CA ALA A 37 -10.06 -60.02 -9.46
C ALA A 37 -11.36 -59.29 -8.96
N ASP A 38 -12.05 -58.37 -9.67
CA ASP A 38 -12.48 -58.30 -11.08
C ASP A 38 -13.02 -56.88 -11.51
N LEU A 39 -13.24 -56.75 -12.85
CA LEU A 39 -14.20 -55.92 -13.63
C LEU A 39 -13.80 -54.46 -14.02
N GLU A 40 -13.34 -54.22 -15.27
CA GLU A 40 -14.07 -53.81 -16.52
C GLU A 40 -14.46 -52.31 -16.53
N ASP A 41 -14.39 -51.47 -17.56
CA ASP A 41 -13.97 -51.46 -18.98
C ASP A 41 -13.95 -49.96 -19.39
N ILE A 42 -13.16 -49.54 -20.40
CA ILE A 42 -13.47 -48.51 -21.42
C ILE A 42 -12.24 -48.24 -22.30
N ASP A 43 -12.52 -48.28 -23.61
CA ASP A 43 -11.69 -48.29 -24.80
C ASP A 43 -10.75 -47.09 -25.07
N ASN A 44 -9.59 -47.47 -25.63
CA ASN A 44 -8.87 -46.94 -26.81
C ASN A 44 -8.82 -45.44 -27.11
N LEU A 45 -7.58 -44.92 -27.16
CA LEU A 45 -7.11 -44.03 -28.24
C LEU A 45 -5.58 -44.18 -28.43
N ASP A 46 -5.23 -44.67 -29.62
CA ASP A 46 -3.91 -44.81 -30.21
C ASP A 46 -3.15 -43.48 -30.37
N GLY A 47 -1.82 -43.52 -30.27
CA GLY A 47 -0.95 -42.51 -30.89
C GLY A 47 0.47 -42.34 -30.31
N SER A 48 1.40 -43.26 -30.65
CA SER A 48 2.84 -43.08 -31.04
C SER A 48 3.78 -42.09 -30.28
N PRO A 49 5.14 -42.26 -30.26
CA PRO A 49 5.99 -43.38 -30.69
C PRO A 49 6.80 -44.00 -29.54
N LYS A 50 7.25 -45.24 -29.77
CA LYS A 50 8.25 -45.96 -28.98
C LYS A 50 9.57 -45.17 -28.97
N ALA A 51 10.03 -44.78 -27.77
CA ALA A 51 11.42 -44.43 -27.54
C ALA A 51 12.23 -45.74 -27.44
N GLU A 52 12.96 -46.02 -28.52
CA GLU A 52 13.95 -47.08 -28.62
C GLU A 52 15.10 -46.75 -27.67
N TYR A 53 15.20 -47.51 -26.57
CA TYR A 53 16.26 -47.36 -25.57
C TYR A 53 17.56 -47.93 -26.16
N VAL A 54 18.48 -47.03 -26.50
CA VAL A 54 19.86 -47.36 -26.88
C VAL A 54 20.60 -47.80 -25.61
N ASP A 55 20.51 -49.09 -25.29
CA ASP A 55 21.36 -49.75 -24.30
C ASP A 55 22.40 -50.61 -25.03
N MET A 56 23.42 -49.97 -25.60
CA MET A 56 24.65 -50.63 -26.06
C MET A 56 25.71 -49.59 -26.47
N ALA A 57 26.34 -48.96 -25.46
CA ALA A 57 27.63 -48.27 -25.64
C ALA A 57 28.46 -48.18 -24.35
N ALA A 58 27.86 -48.29 -23.16
CA ALA A 58 28.60 -48.10 -21.91
C ALA A 58 29.32 -49.34 -21.37
N ARG A 59 29.03 -50.57 -21.86
CA ARG A 59 29.70 -51.80 -21.36
C ARG A 59 31.09 -52.07 -21.96
N HIS A 60 31.43 -51.49 -23.11
CA HIS A 60 32.71 -51.76 -23.77
C HIS A 60 33.88 -50.86 -23.32
N SER A 61 33.64 -49.78 -22.59
CA SER A 61 34.72 -48.90 -22.07
C SER A 61 35.30 -49.36 -20.73
N TRP A 62 34.69 -50.34 -20.05
CA TRP A 62 35.07 -50.74 -18.69
C TRP A 62 35.68 -52.14 -18.61
N GLN A 63 35.77 -52.86 -19.73
CA GLN A 63 36.47 -54.17 -19.80
C GLN A 63 38.00 -54.03 -19.76
N ASP A 64 38.56 -52.83 -19.95
CA ASP A 64 39.99 -52.54 -19.72
C ASP A 64 40.34 -52.28 -18.23
N LEU A 65 39.58 -52.87 -17.30
CA LEU A 65 39.88 -52.84 -15.86
C LEU A 65 40.73 -54.01 -15.36
N GLU A 66 41.07 -54.99 -16.22
CA GLU A 66 42.08 -55.99 -15.87
C GLU A 66 43.51 -55.51 -16.16
N LEU A 67 44.45 -55.83 -15.26
CA LEU A 67 45.86 -55.41 -15.14
C LEU A 67 46.06 -54.05 -14.44
N SER A 68 46.69 -53.96 -13.26
CA SER A 68 47.90 -54.63 -12.79
C SER A 68 47.80 -55.03 -11.32
N TYR A 69 47.54 -56.31 -11.05
CA TYR A 69 47.68 -56.88 -9.71
C TYR A 69 49.18 -57.17 -9.47
N VAL A 70 49.87 -56.34 -8.68
CA VAL A 70 51.18 -56.70 -8.14
C VAL A 70 50.94 -57.77 -7.08
N LYS A 71 50.99 -59.03 -7.53
CA LYS A 71 50.95 -60.22 -6.67
C LYS A 71 52.17 -60.16 -5.74
N ASN A 72 51.95 -59.99 -4.44
CA ASN A 72 53.00 -60.10 -3.44
C ASN A 72 53.72 -61.46 -3.60
N PRO A 73 55.05 -61.52 -3.74
CA PRO A 73 55.75 -62.79 -3.78
C PRO A 73 55.65 -63.48 -2.42
N ALA A 74 55.15 -64.71 -2.42
CA ALA A 74 55.14 -65.58 -1.25
C ALA A 74 56.59 -65.85 -0.78
N ALA A 75 56.84 -65.63 0.50
CA ALA A 75 58.13 -65.91 1.13
C ALA A 75 58.34 -67.43 1.28
N PRO A 76 59.50 -67.99 0.89
CA PRO A 76 59.81 -69.38 1.17
C PRO A 76 60.32 -69.55 2.60
N SER A 77 59.73 -70.51 3.31
CA SER A 77 60.24 -71.02 4.59
C SER A 77 61.52 -71.83 4.34
N ASN A 78 62.65 -71.43 4.93
CA ASN A 78 63.75 -72.36 5.16
C ASN A 78 64.55 -71.99 6.42
N GLY A 79 64.87 -73.02 7.19
CA GLY A 79 65.45 -72.92 8.53
C GLY A 79 66.98 -72.82 8.57
N ASN A 80 67.42 -72.35 9.74
CA ASN A 80 68.73 -72.46 10.38
C ASN A 80 69.96 -71.85 9.69
N SER A 81 70.51 -70.79 10.30
CA SER A 81 71.85 -70.80 10.91
C SER A 81 72.25 -69.40 11.40
N VAL A 82 72.87 -69.37 12.57
CA VAL A 82 73.25 -68.21 13.38
C VAL A 82 74.39 -67.40 12.74
N ARG A 83 74.14 -66.10 12.49
CA ARG A 83 75.10 -64.99 12.58
C ARG A 83 74.33 -63.74 13.01
N VAL A 84 74.74 -63.11 14.10
CA VAL A 84 74.26 -61.80 14.54
C VAL A 84 74.80 -60.75 13.57
N PRO A 85 73.98 -60.10 12.72
CA PRO A 85 74.40 -58.91 12.00
C PRO A 85 74.15 -57.69 12.89
N LEU A 86 74.88 -56.60 12.65
CA LEU A 86 74.45 -55.29 13.12
C LEU A 86 72.97 -55.12 12.75
N VAL A 87 72.16 -54.72 13.74
CA VAL A 87 70.76 -54.36 13.55
C VAL A 87 70.72 -53.15 12.63
N ASP A 88 70.73 -53.38 11.32
CA ASP A 88 70.23 -52.44 10.33
C ASP A 88 68.78 -52.21 10.72
N SER A 89 68.53 -51.06 11.35
CA SER A 89 67.21 -50.60 11.75
C SER A 89 66.31 -50.67 10.52
N GLN A 90 65.45 -51.70 10.45
CA GLN A 90 64.50 -51.81 9.37
C GLN A 90 63.72 -50.49 9.31
N PRO A 91 63.58 -49.89 8.11
CA PRO A 91 62.81 -48.67 7.96
C PRO A 91 61.39 -48.96 8.45
N GLN A 92 61.01 -48.32 9.55
CA GLN A 92 59.69 -48.48 10.14
C GLN A 92 58.66 -47.93 9.15
N GLU A 93 57.93 -48.82 8.47
CA GLU A 93 56.86 -48.41 7.55
C GLU A 93 55.71 -47.81 8.37
N GLU A 94 55.29 -46.59 8.02
CA GLU A 94 54.08 -45.99 8.57
C GLU A 94 52.95 -46.29 7.58
N VAL A 95 51.95 -47.06 8.01
CA VAL A 95 50.74 -47.35 7.24
C VAL A 95 49.71 -46.26 7.57
N ILE A 96 49.19 -45.59 6.55
CA ILE A 96 48.11 -44.61 6.68
C ILE A 96 46.83 -45.18 6.05
N ASP A 97 45.80 -45.33 6.87
CA ASP A 97 44.47 -45.76 6.43
C ASP A 97 43.68 -44.55 5.89
N LEU A 98 43.33 -44.63 4.61
CA LEU A 98 42.46 -43.69 3.90
C LEU A 98 40.99 -44.07 4.13
N SER A 99 40.13 -43.06 4.28
CA SER A 99 38.69 -43.27 4.40
C SER A 99 38.03 -43.57 3.05
N HIS A 100 36.86 -44.23 3.08
CA HIS A 100 36.07 -44.59 1.90
C HIS A 100 35.28 -43.39 1.34
N THR A 101 36.00 -42.35 0.89
CA THR A 101 35.42 -41.16 0.26
C THR A 101 35.61 -41.20 -1.26
N CYS A 102 34.72 -40.53 -2.01
CA CYS A 102 34.89 -40.40 -3.46
C CYS A 102 36.24 -39.76 -3.84
N TYR A 103 36.75 -38.86 -2.99
CA TYR A 103 38.04 -38.19 -3.18
C TYR A 103 39.22 -39.16 -3.05
N ASN A 104 39.20 -40.04 -2.04
CA ASN A 104 40.21 -41.07 -1.86
C ASN A 104 40.10 -42.17 -2.94
N LEU A 105 38.87 -42.48 -3.40
CA LEU A 105 38.66 -43.44 -4.49
C LEU A 105 39.36 -43.01 -5.80
N ILE A 106 39.34 -41.71 -6.12
CA ILE A 106 40.05 -41.17 -7.30
C ILE A 106 41.55 -41.31 -7.13
N PHE A 107 42.05 -41.01 -5.93
CA PHE A 107 43.45 -41.14 -5.63
C PHE A 107 43.94 -42.58 -5.77
N VAL A 108 43.18 -43.55 -5.21
CA VAL A 108 43.54 -44.97 -5.27
C VAL A 108 43.37 -45.54 -6.68
N SER A 109 42.32 -45.16 -7.41
CA SER A 109 42.08 -45.65 -8.78
C SER A 109 43.07 -45.06 -9.80
N GLY A 110 43.50 -43.81 -9.64
CA GLY A 110 44.37 -43.11 -10.57
C GLY A 110 43.78 -42.84 -11.95
N ARG A 111 42.48 -43.10 -12.15
CA ARG A 111 41.80 -42.96 -13.44
C ARG A 111 41.02 -41.66 -13.50
N ALA A 112 41.19 -40.92 -14.58
CA ALA A 112 40.46 -39.67 -14.81
C ALA A 112 38.93 -39.89 -14.97
N SER A 113 38.48 -41.10 -15.35
CA SER A 113 37.05 -41.42 -15.46
C SER A 113 36.29 -41.31 -14.14
N VAL A 114 36.99 -41.43 -13.00
CA VAL A 114 36.40 -41.29 -11.66
C VAL A 114 36.25 -39.81 -11.25
N LEU A 115 36.77 -38.85 -12.03
CA LEU A 115 36.61 -37.42 -11.76
C LEU A 115 35.15 -36.94 -11.90
N ALA A 116 34.38 -37.52 -12.83
CA ALA A 116 32.99 -37.15 -13.08
C ALA A 116 32.08 -37.29 -11.85
N PRO A 117 32.03 -38.46 -11.15
CA PRO A 117 31.21 -38.59 -9.94
C PRO A 117 31.65 -37.65 -8.81
N MET A 118 32.94 -37.35 -8.66
CA MET A 118 33.42 -36.38 -7.67
C MET A 118 32.94 -34.96 -7.96
N LEU A 119 33.03 -34.52 -9.22
CA LEU A 119 32.51 -33.20 -9.60
C LEU A 119 30.98 -33.13 -9.39
N ALA A 120 30.26 -34.21 -9.71
CA ALA A 120 28.82 -34.29 -9.45
C ALA A 120 28.50 -34.20 -7.95
N VAL A 121 29.27 -34.86 -7.09
CA VAL A 121 29.14 -34.77 -5.62
C VAL A 121 29.41 -33.35 -5.14
N ALA A 122 30.51 -32.74 -5.54
CA ALA A 122 30.86 -31.39 -5.10
C ALA A 122 29.81 -30.37 -5.56
N VAL A 123 29.30 -30.49 -6.79
CA VAL A 123 28.20 -29.66 -7.31
C VAL A 123 26.90 -29.93 -6.55
N GLY A 124 26.59 -31.19 -6.22
CA GLY A 124 25.41 -31.55 -5.42
C GLY A 124 25.48 -30.99 -4.00
N GLN A 125 26.62 -31.13 -3.32
CA GLN A 125 26.86 -30.60 -1.98
C GLN A 125 26.77 -29.07 -1.96
N PHE A 126 27.43 -28.40 -2.90
CA PHE A 126 27.34 -26.94 -3.04
C PHE A 126 25.92 -26.48 -3.41
N GLY A 127 25.29 -27.16 -4.36
CA GLY A 127 23.94 -26.84 -4.83
C GLY A 127 22.89 -26.97 -3.73
N MET A 128 22.97 -28.02 -2.90
CA MET A 128 22.05 -28.19 -1.77
C MET A 128 22.23 -27.08 -0.73
N LEU A 129 23.48 -26.75 -0.37
CA LEU A 129 23.76 -25.65 0.56
C LEU A 129 23.38 -24.28 -0.01
N TRP A 130 23.55 -24.08 -1.31
CA TRP A 130 23.14 -22.87 -2.01
C TRP A 130 21.62 -22.72 -1.99
N ILE A 131 20.88 -23.77 -2.33
CA ILE A 131 19.41 -23.78 -2.30
C ILE A 131 18.94 -23.46 -0.88
N VAL A 132 19.42 -24.19 0.12
CA VAL A 132 19.01 -23.99 1.51
C VAL A 132 19.45 -22.61 2.02
N GLY A 133 20.65 -22.14 1.71
CA GLY A 133 21.15 -20.86 2.24
C GLY A 133 20.62 -19.61 1.55
N TRP A 134 20.28 -19.70 0.26
CA TRP A 134 20.04 -18.51 -0.58
C TRP A 134 18.61 -18.38 -1.12
N THR A 135 17.89 -19.49 -1.30
CA THR A 135 16.60 -19.42 -2.01
C THR A 135 15.42 -19.09 -1.10
N SER A 136 15.49 -19.42 0.19
CA SER A 136 14.39 -19.15 1.12
C SER A 136 14.58 -17.84 1.88
N PRO A 137 13.73 -16.82 1.68
CA PRO A 137 13.83 -15.52 2.36
C PRO A 137 13.64 -15.63 3.89
N GLU A 138 12.98 -16.70 4.36
CA GLU A 138 12.73 -17.00 5.77
C GLU A 138 14.03 -17.13 6.59
N TYR A 139 15.17 -17.43 5.96
CA TYR A 139 16.46 -17.50 6.67
C TYR A 139 17.05 -16.14 7.01
N PHE A 140 16.65 -15.08 6.32
CA PHE A 140 17.14 -13.72 6.56
C PHE A 140 16.21 -12.92 7.45
N PHE A 141 14.90 -13.13 7.31
CA PHE A 141 13.87 -12.33 7.96
C PHE A 141 12.70 -13.20 8.38
N GLU A 142 12.43 -13.24 9.68
CA GLU A 142 11.38 -14.06 10.28
C GLU A 142 10.61 -13.25 11.33
N SER A 143 9.30 -13.45 11.41
CA SER A 143 8.44 -12.78 12.41
C SER A 143 8.55 -11.24 12.44
N GLY A 144 8.85 -10.62 11.29
CA GLY A 144 8.96 -9.16 11.19
C GLY A 144 10.30 -8.58 11.65
N GLN A 145 11.33 -9.41 11.80
CA GLN A 145 12.66 -8.94 12.20
C GLN A 145 13.75 -9.66 11.41
N TRP A 146 14.88 -8.98 11.21
CA TRP A 146 16.09 -9.62 10.70
C TRP A 146 16.54 -10.69 11.68
N VAL A 147 16.89 -11.86 11.17
CA VAL A 147 17.37 -12.96 12.02
C VAL A 147 18.75 -12.60 12.56
N VAL A 148 18.86 -12.60 13.88
CA VAL A 148 20.08 -12.25 14.61
C VAL A 148 20.79 -13.50 15.16
N PRO A 149 22.13 -13.47 15.26
CA PRO A 149 22.90 -14.63 15.74
C PRO A 149 22.57 -14.98 17.19
N ILE A 150 22.32 -13.98 18.05
CA ILE A 150 21.90 -14.17 19.44
C ILE A 150 20.38 -14.01 19.53
N SER A 151 19.69 -15.06 19.96
CA SER A 151 18.26 -15.01 20.28
C SER A 151 18.04 -14.51 21.70
N ASP A 152 16.88 -13.91 21.99
CA ASP A 152 16.47 -13.58 23.36
C ASP A 152 16.20 -14.83 24.20
N TYR A 153 15.93 -15.97 23.55
CA TYR A 153 15.66 -17.23 24.23
C TYR A 153 16.94 -18.02 24.48
N TRP A 154 17.25 -18.25 25.76
CA TRP A 154 18.45 -18.97 26.18
C TRP A 154 18.52 -20.41 25.63
N SER A 155 17.38 -21.11 25.54
CA SER A 155 17.31 -22.47 24.97
C SER A 155 17.73 -22.54 23.50
N VAL A 156 17.40 -21.51 22.71
CA VAL A 156 17.81 -21.41 21.30
C VAL A 156 19.32 -21.22 21.22
N ASN A 157 19.89 -20.32 22.03
CA ASN A 157 21.33 -20.07 22.05
C ASN A 157 22.13 -21.29 22.52
N ALA A 158 21.64 -22.01 23.53
CA ALA A 158 22.25 -23.25 23.99
C ALA A 158 22.26 -24.31 22.88
N MET A 159 21.15 -24.45 22.15
CA MET A 159 21.06 -25.40 21.05
C MET A 159 21.92 -25.00 19.85
N LYS A 160 22.04 -23.70 19.54
CA LYS A 160 22.99 -23.17 18.54
C LYS A 160 24.43 -23.53 18.92
N CYS A 161 24.82 -23.31 20.17
CA CYS A 161 26.16 -23.63 20.67
C CYS A 161 26.46 -25.13 20.55
N LEU A 162 25.54 -25.98 21.00
CA LEU A 162 25.68 -27.44 20.88
C LEU A 162 25.78 -27.88 19.40
N SER A 163 24.90 -27.37 18.55
CA SER A 163 24.90 -27.68 17.11
C SER A 163 26.20 -27.24 16.44
N MET A 164 26.75 -26.10 16.84
CA MET A 164 28.01 -25.59 16.32
C MET A 164 29.21 -26.45 16.76
N LEU A 165 29.24 -26.89 18.02
CA LEU A 165 30.25 -27.83 18.51
C LEU A 165 30.20 -29.17 17.77
N LEU A 166 28.99 -29.72 17.57
CA LEU A 166 28.80 -30.97 16.82
C LEU A 166 29.23 -30.82 15.36
N THR A 167 28.92 -29.68 14.72
CA THR A 167 29.34 -29.38 13.35
C THR A 167 30.84 -29.26 13.24
N LEU A 168 31.49 -28.52 14.14
CA LEU A 168 32.94 -28.38 14.17
C LEU A 168 33.62 -29.73 14.37
N PHE A 169 33.11 -30.56 15.27
CA PHE A 169 33.61 -31.92 15.48
C PHE A 169 33.46 -32.77 14.22
N ARG A 170 32.28 -32.78 13.59
CA ARG A 170 32.01 -33.59 12.40
C ARG A 170 32.89 -33.16 11.22
N VAL A 171 32.93 -31.87 10.91
CA VAL A 171 33.73 -31.34 9.79
C VAL A 171 35.23 -31.50 10.04
N SER A 172 35.69 -31.49 11.30
CA SER A 172 37.10 -31.77 11.62
C SER A 172 37.52 -33.19 11.20
N GLY A 173 36.58 -34.14 11.12
CA GLY A 173 36.82 -35.45 10.51
C GLY A 173 37.20 -35.36 9.03
N GLU A 174 36.49 -34.53 8.26
CA GLU A 174 36.78 -34.31 6.84
C GLU A 174 38.13 -33.63 6.63
N PHE A 175 38.46 -32.63 7.46
CA PHE A 175 39.80 -32.01 7.40
C PHE A 175 40.90 -32.99 7.80
N LYS A 176 40.65 -33.91 8.75
CA LYS A 176 41.61 -34.97 9.11
C LYS A 176 41.88 -35.86 7.90
N ASP A 177 40.85 -36.25 7.18
CA ASP A 177 40.98 -37.12 6.01
C ASP A 177 41.63 -36.42 4.82
N ALA A 178 41.25 -35.17 4.52
CA ALA A 178 41.95 -34.34 3.54
C ALA A 178 43.43 -34.15 3.90
N ALA A 179 43.75 -33.97 5.19
CA ALA A 179 45.12 -33.79 5.65
C ALA A 179 45.92 -35.11 5.61
N LYS A 180 45.30 -36.28 5.79
CA LYS A 180 45.92 -37.58 5.51
C LYS A 180 46.25 -37.71 4.03
N LEU A 181 45.31 -37.38 3.13
CA LEU A 181 45.52 -37.42 1.68
C LEU A 181 46.66 -36.49 1.26
N TYR A 182 46.68 -35.25 1.77
CA TYR A 182 47.80 -34.31 1.56
C TYR A 182 49.13 -34.88 2.05
N ARG A 183 49.15 -35.54 3.23
CA ARG A 183 50.38 -36.14 3.77
C ARG A 183 50.91 -37.24 2.85
N VAL A 184 50.03 -38.06 2.28
CA VAL A 184 50.40 -39.10 1.30
C VAL A 184 50.92 -38.48 0.00
N LEU A 185 50.33 -37.37 -0.46
CA LEU A 185 50.76 -36.67 -1.69
C LEU A 185 52.08 -35.91 -1.52
N ALA A 186 52.31 -35.32 -0.34
CA ALA A 186 53.50 -34.52 -0.03
C ALA A 186 54.73 -35.38 0.24
N HIS A 187 54.56 -36.58 0.82
CA HIS A 187 55.66 -37.52 1.05
C HIS A 187 55.78 -38.46 -0.13
N ARG A 188 57.00 -38.80 -0.58
CA ARG A 188 57.16 -39.79 -1.65
C ARG A 188 56.74 -41.17 -1.12
N PRO A 189 55.65 -41.79 -1.60
CA PRO A 189 55.24 -43.12 -1.16
C PRO A 189 56.27 -44.17 -1.60
N ALA A 190 56.30 -45.30 -0.90
CA ALA A 190 57.19 -46.42 -1.22
C ALA A 190 56.92 -46.99 -2.64
N VAL A 191 55.66 -46.92 -3.07
CA VAL A 191 55.20 -47.34 -4.39
C VAL A 191 55.32 -46.18 -5.38
N GLN A 192 55.87 -46.42 -6.58
CA GLN A 192 55.94 -45.39 -7.62
C GLN A 192 54.54 -44.97 -8.07
N MET A 193 54.13 -43.76 -7.69
CA MET A 193 52.91 -43.14 -8.21
C MET A 193 53.16 -42.49 -9.57
N THR A 194 52.21 -42.65 -10.49
CA THR A 194 52.23 -41.95 -11.78
C THR A 194 52.03 -40.44 -11.57
N MET A 195 52.55 -39.62 -12.48
CA MET A 195 52.32 -38.17 -12.42
C MET A 195 50.82 -37.85 -12.48
N GLN A 196 50.04 -38.60 -13.28
CA GLN A 196 48.58 -38.44 -13.35
C GLN A 196 47.89 -38.69 -12.02
N GLN A 197 48.25 -39.77 -11.31
CA GLN A 197 47.72 -40.05 -9.96
C GLN A 197 48.02 -38.92 -8.97
N ARG A 198 49.22 -38.33 -9.04
CA ARG A 198 49.56 -37.18 -8.19
C ARG A 198 48.72 -35.96 -8.51
N PHE A 199 48.58 -35.61 -9.79
CA PHE A 199 47.74 -34.47 -10.20
C PHE A 199 46.28 -34.67 -9.81
N LEU A 200 45.71 -35.85 -10.07
CA LEU A 200 44.34 -36.18 -9.67
C LEU A 200 44.18 -36.19 -8.16
N GLY A 201 45.14 -36.72 -7.41
CA GLY A 201 45.14 -36.70 -5.95
C GLY A 201 45.20 -35.29 -5.37
N PHE A 202 46.05 -34.41 -5.91
CA PHE A 202 46.07 -32.99 -5.51
C PHE A 202 44.76 -32.28 -5.84
N GLY A 203 44.16 -32.57 -7.00
CA GLY A 203 42.83 -32.07 -7.35
C GLY A 203 41.75 -32.55 -6.38
N ALA A 204 41.76 -33.84 -6.02
CA ALA A 204 40.86 -34.44 -5.03
C ALA A 204 41.01 -33.78 -3.66
N PHE A 205 42.26 -33.62 -3.18
CA PHE A 205 42.55 -32.92 -1.93
C PHE A 205 42.03 -31.48 -1.94
N ILE A 206 42.34 -30.69 -2.97
CA ILE A 206 41.94 -29.29 -3.05
C ILE A 206 40.41 -29.19 -3.06
N LEU A 207 39.72 -30.00 -3.87
CA LEU A 207 38.26 -29.93 -3.94
C LEU A 207 37.62 -30.38 -2.63
N GLN A 208 38.05 -31.50 -2.03
CA GLN A 208 37.53 -31.95 -0.73
C GLN A 208 37.72 -30.88 0.34
N TYR A 209 38.90 -30.28 0.39
CA TYR A 209 39.22 -29.23 1.35
C TYR A 209 38.36 -27.99 1.14
N LEU A 210 38.22 -27.51 -0.10
CA LEU A 210 37.38 -26.35 -0.42
C LEU A 210 35.91 -26.60 -0.13
N VAL A 211 35.39 -27.79 -0.49
CA VAL A 211 34.00 -28.17 -0.18
C VAL A 211 33.79 -28.22 1.32
N ALA A 212 34.69 -28.84 2.09
CA ALA A 212 34.61 -28.87 3.55
C ALA A 212 34.63 -27.47 4.18
N VAL A 213 35.45 -26.54 3.66
CA VAL A 213 35.47 -25.14 4.09
C VAL A 213 34.13 -24.44 3.79
N VAL A 214 33.60 -24.60 2.58
CA VAL A 214 32.31 -23.99 2.20
C VAL A 214 31.17 -24.55 3.04
N VAL A 215 31.12 -25.87 3.23
CA VAL A 215 30.11 -26.53 4.06
C VAL A 215 30.21 -26.03 5.51
N LEU A 216 31.42 -25.91 6.06
CA LEU A 216 31.62 -25.37 7.41
C LEU A 216 31.06 -23.96 7.54
N LEU A 217 31.42 -23.07 6.61
CA LEU A 217 30.96 -21.69 6.64
C LEU A 217 29.44 -21.63 6.52
N MET A 218 28.85 -22.30 5.53
CA MET A 218 27.39 -22.34 5.33
C MET A 218 26.64 -22.96 6.51
N ALA A 219 27.16 -24.02 7.11
CA ALA A 219 26.56 -24.65 8.28
C ALA A 219 26.50 -23.69 9.47
N ILE A 220 27.59 -22.95 9.72
CA ILE A 220 27.62 -21.91 10.75
C ILE A 220 26.56 -20.85 10.46
N GLN A 221 26.41 -20.42 9.21
CA GLN A 221 25.35 -19.47 8.84
C GLN A 221 23.96 -20.01 9.18
N LEU A 222 23.66 -21.23 8.75
CA LEU A 222 22.35 -21.85 8.95
C LEU A 222 22.02 -22.02 10.44
N ILE A 223 23.01 -22.39 11.26
CA ILE A 223 22.89 -22.51 12.72
C ILE A 223 22.69 -21.13 13.36
N LEU A 224 23.48 -20.12 12.98
CA LEU A 224 23.30 -18.77 13.52
C LEU A 224 21.94 -18.17 13.14
N ALA A 225 21.45 -18.47 11.94
CA ALA A 225 20.17 -18.03 11.41
C ALA A 225 18.95 -18.86 11.89
N SER A 226 19.08 -19.71 12.91
CA SER A 226 17.93 -20.44 13.46
C SER A 226 17.23 -19.63 14.55
N THR A 227 15.91 -19.57 14.51
CA THR A 227 15.07 -18.90 15.51
C THR A 227 14.50 -19.85 16.56
N THR A 228 14.36 -21.15 16.22
CA THR A 228 13.80 -22.17 17.12
C THR A 228 14.76 -23.35 17.33
N PRO A 229 14.69 -24.05 18.48
CA PRO A 229 15.55 -25.20 18.73
C PRO A 229 15.29 -26.34 17.75
N ILE A 230 14.05 -26.60 17.36
CA ILE A 230 13.75 -27.66 16.38
C ILE A 230 14.32 -27.34 14.99
N ALA A 231 14.28 -26.07 14.58
CA ALA A 231 14.90 -25.64 13.33
C ALA A 231 16.43 -25.80 13.37
N THR A 232 17.10 -25.56 14.50
CA THR A 232 18.55 -25.84 14.61
C THR A 232 18.87 -27.31 14.31
N ILE A 233 18.10 -28.24 14.88
CA ILE A 233 18.30 -29.68 14.70
C ILE A 233 18.06 -30.09 13.26
N GLY A 234 16.97 -29.60 12.65
CA GLY A 234 16.67 -29.88 11.24
C GLY A 234 17.78 -29.38 10.31
N LYS A 235 18.28 -28.15 10.52
CA LYS A 235 19.39 -27.59 9.73
C LYS A 235 20.69 -28.36 9.96
N LEU A 236 20.98 -28.76 11.20
CA LEU A 236 22.15 -29.58 11.52
C LEU A 236 22.10 -30.92 10.78
N TRP A 237 20.93 -31.56 10.74
CA TRP A 237 20.72 -32.80 10.01
C TRP A 237 20.99 -32.63 8.51
N VAL A 238 20.45 -31.58 7.88
CA VAL A 238 20.72 -31.27 6.47
C VAL A 238 22.21 -31.09 6.20
N VAL A 239 22.92 -30.36 7.06
CA VAL A 239 24.38 -30.19 6.94
C VAL A 239 25.10 -31.53 7.01
N PHE A 240 24.73 -32.40 7.96
CA PHE A 240 25.37 -33.70 8.15
C PHE A 240 25.11 -34.63 6.96
N THR A 241 23.87 -34.69 6.49
CA THR A 241 23.52 -35.46 5.29
C THR A 241 24.27 -34.94 4.06
N THR A 242 24.47 -33.62 3.95
CA THR A 242 25.24 -33.04 2.85
C THR A 242 26.71 -33.41 2.93
N LEU A 243 27.31 -33.39 4.13
CA LEU A 243 28.69 -33.85 4.33
C LEU A 243 28.85 -35.32 3.97
N ASP A 244 27.95 -36.18 4.45
CA ASP A 244 28.03 -37.63 4.23
C ASP A 244 27.64 -38.09 2.82
N PHE A 245 27.19 -37.18 1.96
CA PHE A 245 26.77 -37.50 0.61
C PHE A 245 27.89 -38.16 -0.22
N ASP A 246 29.15 -37.77 -0.02
CA ASP A 246 30.30 -38.34 -0.71
C ASP A 246 30.62 -39.77 -0.23
N ASN A 247 30.51 -40.03 1.07
CA ASN A 247 30.63 -41.35 1.68
C ASN A 247 29.54 -42.29 1.16
N TYR A 248 28.29 -41.82 1.12
CA TYR A 248 27.17 -42.60 0.58
C TYR A 248 27.36 -42.91 -0.90
N LEU A 249 27.76 -41.93 -1.72
CA LEU A 249 28.01 -42.17 -3.13
C LEU A 249 29.20 -43.11 -3.36
N CYS A 250 30.27 -42.97 -2.58
CA CYS A 250 31.43 -43.86 -2.69
C CYS A 250 31.04 -45.31 -2.40
N ASN A 251 30.32 -45.55 -1.30
CA ASN A 251 29.83 -46.88 -0.96
C ASN A 251 28.87 -47.43 -2.01
N PHE A 252 28.00 -46.57 -2.57
CA PHE A 252 27.12 -46.96 -3.66
C PHE A 252 27.90 -47.35 -4.92
N ILE A 253 28.93 -46.59 -5.31
CA ILE A 253 29.80 -46.92 -6.46
C ILE A 253 30.51 -48.24 -6.20
N LEU A 254 31.12 -48.42 -5.03
CA LEU A 254 31.82 -49.66 -4.68
C LEU A 254 30.89 -50.88 -4.71
N PHE A 255 29.65 -50.72 -4.25
CA PHE A 255 28.62 -51.76 -4.28
C PHE A 255 28.17 -52.08 -5.71
N ILE A 256 27.87 -51.07 -6.53
CA ILE A 256 27.38 -51.27 -7.91
C ILE A 256 28.43 -51.95 -8.80
N PHE A 257 29.70 -51.65 -8.59
CA PHE A 257 30.79 -52.22 -9.38
C PHE A 257 31.46 -53.45 -8.72
N ASP A 258 30.96 -53.90 -7.57
CA ASP A 258 31.53 -55.02 -6.80
C ASP A 258 33.05 -54.92 -6.60
N CYS A 259 33.53 -53.69 -6.34
CA CYS A 259 34.95 -53.34 -6.28
C CYS A 259 35.49 -53.21 -4.84
N GLU A 260 34.72 -53.61 -3.82
CA GLU A 260 35.08 -53.40 -2.42
C GLU A 260 36.44 -54.05 -2.06
N HIS A 261 36.72 -55.24 -2.60
CA HIS A 261 37.97 -55.96 -2.38
C HIS A 261 39.08 -55.61 -3.38
N ALA A 262 38.78 -54.82 -4.42
CA ALA A 262 39.72 -54.49 -5.48
C ALA A 262 40.72 -53.39 -5.07
N PHE A 263 40.36 -52.56 -4.09
CA PHE A 263 41.16 -51.41 -3.68
C PHE A 263 41.77 -51.59 -2.29
N THR A 264 43.09 -51.39 -2.19
CA THR A 264 43.78 -51.28 -0.90
C THR A 264 43.73 -49.83 -0.43
N TRP A 265 43.01 -49.56 0.65
CA TRP A 265 42.87 -48.22 1.24
C TRP A 265 44.03 -47.82 2.16
N GLU A 266 45.14 -48.55 2.09
CA GLU A 266 46.34 -48.34 2.90
C GLU A 266 47.47 -47.72 2.06
N ALA A 267 47.97 -46.56 2.48
CA ALA A 267 49.15 -45.94 1.89
C ALA A 267 50.38 -46.16 2.78
N ARG A 268 51.38 -46.88 2.27
CA ARG A 268 52.64 -47.12 2.99
C ARG A 268 53.66 -46.01 2.72
N LEU A 269 54.02 -45.27 3.75
CA LEU A 269 55.04 -44.23 3.70
C LEU A 269 56.39 -44.78 4.17
N GLN A 270 57.43 -44.56 3.36
CA GLN A 270 58.80 -44.79 3.81
C GLN A 270 59.21 -43.69 4.80
N ARG A 271 59.36 -44.06 6.08
CA ARG A 271 59.89 -43.19 7.14
C ARG A 271 61.38 -42.94 6.89
N ARG A 272 61.73 -42.05 5.97
CA ARG A 272 63.11 -41.54 5.87
C ARG A 272 63.47 -40.90 7.20
N SER A 273 64.63 -41.28 7.74
CA SER A 273 65.12 -40.79 9.03
C SER A 273 65.05 -39.26 9.06
N ALA A 274 64.08 -38.74 9.81
CA ALA A 274 63.72 -37.32 9.89
C ALA A 274 64.80 -36.45 10.57
N ARG A 275 66.07 -36.91 10.62
CA ARG A 275 67.18 -36.22 11.29
C ARG A 275 67.83 -35.11 10.44
N ARG A 276 67.45 -34.91 9.17
CA ARG A 276 68.07 -33.85 8.32
C ARG A 276 67.14 -32.78 7.75
N LEU A 277 65.82 -32.87 7.93
CA LEU A 277 64.92 -31.74 7.65
C LEU A 277 64.39 -31.21 8.99
N GLY A 278 64.99 -30.12 9.48
CA GLY A 278 64.61 -29.49 10.74
C GLY A 278 63.15 -29.00 10.72
N GLY A 279 62.38 -29.41 11.72
CA GLY A 279 61.30 -28.64 12.38
C GLY A 279 59.99 -28.29 11.64
N GLU A 280 59.98 -28.17 10.31
CA GLU A 280 58.89 -27.46 9.60
C GLU A 280 57.63 -28.27 9.21
N PRO A 281 57.66 -29.57 8.80
CA PRO A 281 56.50 -30.21 8.17
C PRO A 281 55.33 -30.50 9.13
N LEU A 282 55.58 -30.62 10.44
CA LEU A 282 54.52 -30.82 11.43
C LEU A 282 53.64 -29.57 11.58
N ARG A 283 54.22 -28.38 11.38
CA ARG A 283 53.55 -27.10 11.57
C ARG A 283 52.56 -26.81 10.44
N THR A 284 52.93 -27.14 9.20
CA THR A 284 52.07 -26.93 8.02
C THR A 284 50.81 -27.80 8.06
N TRP A 285 50.92 -29.05 8.52
CA TRP A 285 49.77 -29.96 8.64
C TRP A 285 48.75 -29.48 9.68
N LEU A 286 49.24 -29.02 10.84
CA LEU A 286 48.38 -28.42 11.87
C LEU A 286 47.69 -27.16 11.36
N LEU A 287 48.37 -26.34 10.55
CA LEU A 287 47.76 -25.16 9.94
C LEU A 287 46.64 -25.51 8.95
N ILE A 288 46.84 -26.50 8.06
CA ILE A 288 45.77 -26.95 7.13
C ILE A 288 44.56 -27.45 7.90
N TYR A 289 44.78 -28.18 9.00
CA TYR A 289 43.70 -28.72 9.82
C TYR A 289 42.94 -27.64 10.61
N TRP A 290 43.67 -26.74 11.30
CA TRP A 290 43.06 -25.77 12.24
C TRP A 290 42.68 -24.43 11.61
N ALA A 291 43.27 -24.03 10.48
CA ALA A 291 42.99 -22.72 9.88
C ALA A 291 41.51 -22.54 9.50
N PRO A 292 40.82 -23.48 8.83
CA PRO A 292 39.39 -23.35 8.55
C PRO A 292 38.53 -23.17 9.80
N VAL A 293 38.84 -23.95 10.84
CA VAL A 293 38.16 -23.89 12.14
C VAL A 293 38.36 -22.52 12.80
N GLY A 294 39.59 -22.00 12.77
CA GLY A 294 39.91 -20.66 13.27
C GLY A 294 39.16 -19.56 12.52
N VAL A 295 39.12 -19.63 11.18
CA VAL A 295 38.37 -18.68 10.34
C VAL A 295 36.87 -18.75 10.62
N ALA A 296 36.33 -19.96 10.74
CA ALA A 296 34.94 -20.20 11.11
C ALA A 296 34.59 -19.59 12.48
N LEU A 297 35.41 -19.81 13.51
CA LEU A 297 35.20 -19.22 14.84
C LEU A 297 35.33 -17.70 14.82
N ALA A 298 36.30 -17.15 14.07
CA ALA A 298 36.41 -15.71 13.88
C ALA A 298 35.15 -15.13 13.21
N CYS A 299 34.61 -15.82 12.20
CA CYS A 299 33.36 -15.45 11.54
C CYS A 299 32.19 -15.42 12.53
N VAL A 300 32.06 -16.42 13.41
CA VAL A 300 31.06 -16.43 14.50
C VAL A 300 31.24 -15.23 15.43
N CYS A 301 32.46 -14.97 15.90
CA CYS A 301 32.75 -13.85 16.79
C CYS A 301 32.39 -12.51 16.16
N VAL A 302 32.73 -12.31 14.88
CA VAL A 302 32.36 -11.11 14.11
C VAL A 302 30.84 -10.99 13.98
N SER A 303 30.15 -12.09 13.67
CA SER A 303 28.69 -12.13 13.56
C SER A 303 28.01 -11.70 14.86
N VAL A 304 28.46 -12.28 15.97
CA VAL A 304 27.97 -11.98 17.32
C VAL A 304 28.27 -10.54 17.70
N TYR A 305 29.48 -10.05 17.42
CA TYR A 305 29.89 -8.68 17.75
C TYR A 305 29.04 -7.62 17.04
N PHE A 306 28.80 -7.80 15.73
CA PHE A 306 27.95 -6.87 14.96
C PHE A 306 26.46 -7.15 15.14
N ASN A 307 26.09 -8.29 15.72
CA ASN A 307 24.74 -8.82 15.82
C ASN A 307 24.05 -8.99 14.45
N ILE A 308 24.79 -9.49 13.45
CA ILE A 308 24.33 -9.68 12.07
C ILE A 308 24.81 -11.04 11.57
N CYS A 309 23.93 -11.81 10.96
CA CYS A 309 24.31 -13.07 10.31
C CYS A 309 25.14 -12.78 9.05
N PRO A 310 26.27 -13.48 8.81
CA PRO A 310 27.16 -13.14 7.71
C PRO A 310 26.54 -13.19 6.32
N LEU A 311 25.65 -14.14 6.00
CA LEU A 311 24.95 -14.10 4.71
C LEU A 311 24.05 -12.87 4.57
N THR A 312 23.38 -12.48 5.65
CA THR A 312 22.60 -11.24 5.68
C THR A 312 23.51 -10.03 5.43
N ALA A 313 24.68 -9.99 6.07
CA ALA A 313 25.67 -8.93 5.88
C ALA A 313 26.20 -8.87 4.44
N VAL A 314 26.45 -10.01 3.82
CA VAL A 314 26.94 -10.10 2.43
C VAL A 314 25.87 -9.67 1.43
N HIS A 315 24.60 -10.04 1.64
CA HIS A 315 23.53 -9.79 0.68
C HIS A 315 22.87 -8.41 0.85
N TYR A 316 22.62 -7.99 2.09
CA TYR A 316 21.86 -6.77 2.42
C TYR A 316 22.72 -5.68 3.07
N GLY A 317 23.99 -5.96 3.36
CA GLY A 317 24.85 -5.05 4.10
C GLY A 317 24.59 -5.07 5.61
N ALA A 318 25.06 -4.03 6.30
CA ALA A 318 24.91 -3.91 7.74
C ALA A 318 23.47 -3.54 8.12
N VAL A 319 22.63 -4.54 8.39
CA VAL A 319 21.25 -4.38 8.83
C VAL A 319 21.10 -4.59 10.35
N ARG A 320 20.20 -3.86 10.99
CA ARG A 320 19.88 -4.00 12.43
C ARG A 320 18.37 -3.94 12.63
N ASN A 321 17.87 -4.51 13.73
CA ASN A 321 16.47 -4.40 14.15
C ASN A 321 16.17 -3.15 14.99
N GLN A 322 17.10 -2.19 15.03
CA GLN A 322 16.94 -0.96 15.82
C GLN A 322 16.12 0.06 15.05
N GLU A 323 15.18 0.67 15.75
CA GLU A 323 14.32 1.74 15.22
C GLU A 323 13.60 1.37 13.90
N PRO A 324 12.83 0.26 13.86
CA PRO A 324 12.09 -0.11 12.65
C PRO A 324 11.02 0.92 12.32
N VAL A 325 10.82 1.15 11.02
CA VAL A 325 9.70 1.97 10.55
C VAL A 325 8.41 1.15 10.70
N LEU A 326 7.43 1.70 11.39
CA LEU A 326 6.16 1.05 11.67
C LEU A 326 5.15 1.41 10.58
N MET A 327 4.67 0.41 9.84
CA MET A 327 3.52 0.58 8.95
C MET A 327 2.24 0.52 9.76
N LEU A 328 1.27 1.40 9.47
CA LEU A 328 0.03 1.48 10.23
C LEU A 328 -0.88 0.27 9.95
N THR A 329 -0.88 -0.71 10.87
CA THR A 329 -1.71 -1.91 10.79
C THR A 329 -2.72 -1.97 11.93
N SER A 330 -3.79 -2.77 11.76
CA SER A 330 -4.79 -3.02 12.80
C SER A 330 -4.21 -3.62 14.09
N ASN A 331 -3.04 -4.27 14.01
CA ASN A 331 -2.38 -4.89 15.15
C ASN A 331 -1.82 -3.87 16.15
N MET A 332 -1.76 -2.59 15.78
CA MET A 332 -1.26 -1.51 16.65
C MET A 332 -2.35 -0.92 17.57
N GLY A 333 -3.49 -1.60 17.73
CA GLY A 333 -4.62 -1.08 18.51
C GLY A 333 -5.46 -0.04 17.78
N LEU A 334 -5.26 0.10 16.46
CA LEU A 334 -6.05 0.96 15.60
C LEU A 334 -7.35 0.27 15.17
N PRO A 335 -8.43 1.01 14.87
CA PRO A 335 -9.69 0.43 14.39
C PRO A 335 -9.46 -0.48 13.18
N GLN A 336 -10.18 -1.61 13.11
CA GLN A 336 -10.19 -2.46 11.92
C GLN A 336 -10.67 -1.62 10.73
N SER A 337 -9.84 -1.47 9.68
CA SER A 337 -9.97 -0.55 8.51
C SER A 337 -9.13 0.74 8.54
N CYS A 338 -8.45 1.05 9.63
CA CYS A 338 -7.69 2.29 9.72
C CYS A 338 -6.35 2.23 8.96
N CYS A 339 -6.07 3.26 8.15
CA CYS A 339 -4.78 3.55 7.50
C CYS A 339 -4.25 2.51 6.50
N ALA A 340 -5.13 1.74 5.86
CA ALA A 340 -4.72 1.01 4.67
C ALA A 340 -4.15 1.99 3.62
N PRO A 341 -3.15 1.57 2.80
CA PRO A 341 -2.70 2.29 1.61
C PRO A 341 -3.89 2.85 0.84
N GLN A 342 -3.90 4.17 0.68
CA GLN A 342 -4.96 4.85 -0.05
C GLN A 342 -4.57 4.84 -1.52
N VAL A 343 -5.52 4.42 -2.34
CA VAL A 343 -5.30 4.19 -3.76
C VAL A 343 -6.31 5.05 -4.49
N ILE A 344 -5.81 6.11 -5.13
CA ILE A 344 -6.61 7.03 -5.92
C ILE A 344 -6.42 6.64 -7.38
N VAL A 345 -7.49 6.14 -7.98
CA VAL A 345 -7.55 5.95 -9.43
C VAL A 345 -8.04 7.28 -9.99
N PRO A 346 -7.25 7.98 -10.82
CA PRO A 346 -7.71 9.24 -11.40
C PRO A 346 -8.99 8.97 -12.21
N GLU A 347 -10.08 9.64 -11.84
CA GLU A 347 -11.29 9.71 -12.65
C GLU A 347 -10.96 10.53 -13.90
N SER A 348 -10.43 9.87 -14.93
CA SER A 348 -10.32 10.49 -16.24
C SER A 348 -11.73 10.58 -16.83
N ASP A 349 -12.38 11.74 -16.72
CA ASP A 349 -13.67 12.08 -17.37
C ASP A 349 -13.62 11.98 -18.91
N SER A 350 -12.45 11.70 -19.49
CA SER A 350 -12.30 11.49 -20.93
C SER A 350 -12.47 10.02 -21.28
N LEU A 351 -13.49 9.75 -22.09
CA LEU A 351 -13.79 8.49 -22.81
C LEU A 351 -12.62 7.85 -23.60
N ALA A 352 -11.42 8.45 -23.56
CA ALA A 352 -10.22 7.87 -24.13
C ALA A 352 -9.63 6.88 -23.12
N LEU A 353 -9.74 5.61 -23.49
CA LEU A 353 -9.24 4.43 -22.78
C LEU A 353 -7.70 4.42 -22.74
N ASP A 354 -7.08 5.43 -22.13
CA ASP A 354 -5.64 5.50 -22.04
C ASP A 354 -5.17 4.47 -21.00
N GLN A 355 -4.62 3.36 -21.49
CA GLN A 355 -4.07 2.29 -20.65
C GLN A 355 -2.86 2.76 -19.83
N SER A 356 -2.34 3.97 -20.11
CA SER A 356 -1.25 4.60 -19.38
C SER A 356 -1.69 5.36 -18.11
N ALA A 357 -3.00 5.43 -17.81
CA ALA A 357 -3.49 6.07 -16.60
C ALA A 357 -3.00 5.30 -15.35
N GLY A 358 -1.95 5.84 -14.73
CA GLY A 358 -1.33 5.26 -13.55
C GLY A 358 -2.19 5.37 -12.30
N VAL A 359 -1.94 4.48 -11.34
CA VAL A 359 -2.61 4.46 -10.04
C VAL A 359 -1.80 5.26 -9.04
N GLN A 360 -2.38 6.30 -8.43
CA GLN A 360 -1.73 7.07 -7.37
C GLN A 360 -1.91 6.34 -6.04
N VAL A 361 -0.81 6.17 -5.32
CA VAL A 361 -0.77 5.45 -4.04
C VAL A 361 -0.20 6.38 -2.98
N SER A 362 -0.89 6.50 -1.84
CA SER A 362 -0.40 7.24 -0.68
C SER A 362 -0.40 6.32 0.56
N VAL A 363 0.76 6.22 1.22
CA VAL A 363 0.96 5.30 2.34
C VAL A 363 1.62 6.00 3.51
N PRO A 364 0.91 6.15 4.64
CA PRO A 364 1.48 6.68 5.86
C PRO A 364 2.31 5.61 6.58
N CYS A 365 3.42 6.01 7.16
CA CYS A 365 4.24 5.20 8.06
C CYS A 365 4.76 6.05 9.21
N VAL A 366 5.31 5.39 10.23
CA VAL A 366 5.84 6.10 11.40
C VAL A 366 7.25 5.64 11.70
N SER A 367 8.20 6.57 11.77
CA SER A 367 9.59 6.30 12.09
C SER A 367 9.92 6.74 13.51
N PRO A 368 10.83 6.07 14.23
CA PRO A 368 11.36 6.59 15.48
C PRO A 368 12.17 7.86 15.23
N GLY A 369 11.88 8.94 15.97
CA GLY A 369 12.58 10.22 15.84
C GLY A 369 12.21 11.08 14.62
N GLU A 370 12.57 12.37 14.71
CA GLU A 370 12.21 13.42 13.73
C GLU A 370 13.24 13.52 12.60
N VAL A 371 12.80 13.48 11.34
CA VAL A 371 13.65 13.54 10.12
C VAL A 371 14.35 14.91 9.96
N GLY A 372 13.95 15.91 10.73
CA GLY A 372 14.33 17.31 10.53
C GLY A 372 15.68 17.78 11.11
N THR A 373 16.41 16.98 11.88
CA THR A 373 17.67 17.39 12.55
C THR A 373 18.94 17.02 11.77
N GLY A 374 18.90 17.09 10.44
CA GLY A 374 20.08 17.20 9.57
C GLY A 374 20.94 15.95 9.37
N SER A 375 20.67 14.82 10.03
CA SER A 375 21.49 13.60 9.89
C SER A 375 20.73 12.31 9.55
N ARG A 376 19.39 12.27 9.67
CA ARG A 376 18.62 11.05 9.40
C ARG A 376 18.04 11.07 7.99
N ARG A 377 18.22 9.97 7.26
CA ARG A 377 17.62 9.81 5.94
C ARG A 377 16.12 9.47 6.08
N PRO A 378 15.26 9.99 5.19
CA PRO A 378 13.85 9.63 5.22
C PRO A 378 13.66 8.12 5.00
N PRO A 379 12.63 7.51 5.61
CA PRO A 379 12.25 6.13 5.33
C PRO A 379 12.05 5.89 3.84
N ARG A 380 12.48 4.71 3.36
CA ARG A 380 12.20 4.27 1.99
C ARG A 380 11.12 3.20 2.02
N LEU A 381 10.04 3.40 1.27
CA LEU A 381 8.96 2.43 1.15
C LEU A 381 9.16 1.59 -0.11
N TYR A 382 9.01 0.28 0.02
CA TYR A 382 9.00 -0.66 -1.09
C TYR A 382 7.59 -1.18 -1.29
N TYR A 383 7.19 -1.37 -2.54
CA TYR A 383 5.87 -1.90 -2.87
C TYR A 383 5.95 -3.05 -3.87
N VAL A 384 4.96 -3.93 -3.80
CA VAL A 384 4.73 -5.00 -4.78
C VAL A 384 3.24 -5.13 -5.06
N VAL A 385 2.88 -5.27 -6.34
CA VAL A 385 1.52 -5.51 -6.82
C VAL A 385 1.34 -7.00 -7.03
N VAL A 386 0.40 -7.60 -6.29
CA VAL A 386 0.18 -9.05 -6.28
C VAL A 386 -1.28 -9.33 -6.68
N PRO A 387 -1.54 -10.35 -7.54
CA PRO A 387 -2.90 -10.77 -7.84
C PRO A 387 -3.69 -11.14 -6.57
N ASP A 388 -4.95 -10.77 -6.51
CA ASP A 388 -5.87 -11.14 -5.41
C ASP A 388 -5.98 -12.68 -5.32
N GLY A 389 -6.07 -13.21 -4.10
CA GLY A 389 -6.12 -14.66 -3.83
C GLY A 389 -4.76 -15.35 -3.65
N ARG A 390 -3.62 -14.67 -3.90
CA ARG A 390 -2.30 -15.18 -3.52
C ARG A 390 -2.03 -14.97 -2.02
N PRO A 391 -1.16 -15.80 -1.40
CA PRO A 391 -0.76 -15.60 0.00
C PRO A 391 -0.06 -14.24 0.20
N SER A 392 -0.29 -13.64 1.37
CA SER A 392 0.29 -12.33 1.72
C SER A 392 1.82 -12.43 1.84
N PRO A 393 2.59 -11.55 1.18
CA PRO A 393 4.05 -11.53 1.29
C PRO A 393 4.52 -11.06 2.68
N SER A 394 5.71 -11.49 3.07
CA SER A 394 6.48 -10.91 4.17
C SER A 394 7.09 -9.56 3.76
N SER A 395 7.49 -8.73 4.72
CA SER A 395 8.16 -7.46 4.40
C SER A 395 9.40 -7.65 3.53
N LEU A 396 10.19 -8.70 3.77
CA LEU A 396 11.38 -8.97 2.96
C LEU A 396 11.01 -9.29 1.51
N GLN A 397 9.98 -10.11 1.30
CA GLN A 397 9.47 -10.42 -0.03
C GLN A 397 8.96 -9.16 -0.74
N VAL A 398 8.26 -8.26 -0.04
CA VAL A 398 7.84 -6.96 -0.62
C VAL A 398 9.05 -6.13 -1.04
N MET A 399 10.09 -6.04 -0.21
CA MET A 399 11.33 -5.32 -0.54
C MET A 399 12.03 -5.91 -1.77
N GLU A 400 12.00 -7.23 -1.93
CA GLU A 400 12.54 -7.94 -3.10
C GLU A 400 11.62 -7.90 -4.35
N GLY A 401 10.40 -7.37 -4.24
CA GLY A 401 9.41 -7.36 -5.32
C GLY A 401 8.73 -8.71 -5.58
N ARG A 402 8.58 -9.55 -4.54
CA ARG A 402 7.97 -10.89 -4.59
C ARG A 402 6.65 -10.95 -3.81
N GLY A 403 5.74 -11.83 -4.25
CA GLY A 403 4.52 -12.21 -3.53
C GLY A 403 4.80 -13.25 -2.44
N GLY A 404 3.76 -13.60 -1.66
CA GLY A 404 3.90 -14.59 -0.59
C GLY A 404 4.16 -16.03 -1.08
N ASP A 405 3.93 -16.29 -2.37
CA ASP A 405 4.25 -17.53 -3.06
C ASP A 405 5.71 -17.58 -3.56
N GLY A 406 6.50 -16.53 -3.31
CA GLY A 406 7.88 -16.41 -3.75
C GLY A 406 8.05 -15.99 -5.21
N ASN A 407 6.96 -15.93 -5.99
CA ASN A 407 7.00 -15.44 -7.36
C ASN A 407 7.13 -13.92 -7.39
N ARG A 408 7.68 -13.36 -8.48
CA ARG A 408 7.73 -11.90 -8.67
C ARG A 408 6.31 -11.32 -8.76
N GLY A 409 6.10 -10.16 -8.16
CA GLY A 409 4.86 -9.40 -8.33
C GLY A 409 4.69 -8.88 -9.76
N LEU A 410 3.47 -8.46 -10.10
CA LEU A 410 3.13 -7.89 -11.41
C LEU A 410 3.90 -6.58 -11.68
N ARG A 411 4.07 -5.79 -10.62
CA ARG A 411 4.87 -4.55 -10.56
C ARG A 411 5.49 -4.44 -9.18
N TYR A 412 6.66 -3.82 -9.09
CA TYR A 412 7.31 -3.51 -7.83
C TYR A 412 8.18 -2.27 -7.99
N GLY A 413 8.49 -1.61 -6.89
CA GLY A 413 9.29 -0.38 -6.89
C GLY A 413 9.48 0.16 -5.49
N HIS A 414 9.95 1.40 -5.41
CA HIS A 414 10.12 2.10 -4.14
C HIS A 414 9.78 3.58 -4.26
N ALA A 415 9.48 4.20 -3.12
CA ALA A 415 9.23 5.62 -2.96
C ALA A 415 9.91 6.13 -1.68
N GLU A 416 10.38 7.37 -1.70
CA GLU A 416 10.94 8.02 -0.51
C GLU A 416 9.81 8.70 0.27
N ALA A 417 9.79 8.50 1.59
CA ALA A 417 8.80 9.13 2.44
C ALA A 417 9.17 10.58 2.74
N THR A 418 8.18 11.45 2.76
CA THR A 418 8.29 12.83 3.24
C THR A 418 7.61 13.00 4.59
N PRO A 419 8.03 13.95 5.43
CA PRO A 419 7.32 14.29 6.66
C PRO A 419 5.81 14.47 6.46
N LEU A 420 4.98 13.83 7.29
CA LEU A 420 3.53 13.86 7.18
C LEU A 420 2.88 14.68 8.29
N GLN A 421 1.83 15.40 7.94
CA GLN A 421 0.85 15.92 8.89
C GLN A 421 -0.28 14.88 9.05
N MET A 422 -0.17 14.03 10.07
CA MET A 422 -1.03 12.87 10.26
C MET A 422 -2.51 13.27 10.45
N ARG A 423 -2.82 14.32 11.22
CA ARG A 423 -4.21 14.73 11.42
C ARG A 423 -4.87 15.20 10.14
N TRP A 424 -4.15 15.98 9.33
CA TRP A 424 -4.63 16.42 8.03
C TRP A 424 -4.86 15.23 7.10
N TRP A 425 -3.87 14.35 6.96
CA TRP A 425 -3.97 13.18 6.10
C TRP A 425 -5.13 12.26 6.49
N LEU A 426 -5.34 12.02 7.78
CA LEU A 426 -6.47 11.24 8.26
C LEU A 426 -7.80 11.91 7.90
N THR A 427 -7.90 13.22 8.07
CA THR A 427 -9.13 13.98 7.78
C THR A 427 -9.44 14.03 6.29
N SER A 428 -8.42 14.24 5.44
CA SER A 428 -8.57 14.30 3.98
C SER A 428 -9.04 12.96 3.40
N HIS A 429 -8.66 11.84 4.02
CA HIS A 429 -9.09 10.49 3.65
C HIS A 429 -10.33 10.00 4.42
N GLY A 430 -11.04 10.90 5.12
CA GLY A 430 -12.33 10.59 5.76
C GLY A 430 -12.26 9.74 7.02
N PHE A 431 -11.09 9.61 7.65
CA PHE A 431 -10.97 8.91 8.93
C PHE A 431 -11.53 9.75 10.08
N ALA A 432 -12.13 9.07 11.06
CA ALA A 432 -12.71 9.72 12.23
C ALA A 432 -11.62 10.42 13.10
N PRO A 433 -11.87 11.61 13.66
CA PRO A 433 -10.89 12.32 14.51
C PRO A 433 -10.38 11.51 15.72
N ALA A 434 -11.21 10.59 16.23
CA ALA A 434 -10.83 9.70 17.34
C ALA A 434 -9.63 8.80 17.02
N VAL A 435 -9.39 8.49 15.73
CA VAL A 435 -8.22 7.73 15.28
C VAL A 435 -6.93 8.48 15.61
N TYR A 436 -6.87 9.76 15.27
CA TYR A 436 -5.69 10.59 15.53
C TYR A 436 -5.39 10.67 17.02
N GLU A 437 -6.42 10.86 17.85
CA GLU A 437 -6.25 10.90 19.31
C GLU A 437 -5.80 9.54 19.88
N ALA A 438 -6.25 8.42 19.31
CA ALA A 438 -5.76 7.09 19.70
C ALA A 438 -4.27 6.92 19.36
N MET A 439 -3.82 7.39 18.19
CA MET A 439 -2.42 7.34 17.79
C MET A 439 -1.52 8.26 18.64
N ARG A 440 -2.05 9.40 19.09
CA ARG A 440 -1.31 10.37 19.92
C ARG A 440 -1.07 9.88 21.35
N LYS A 441 -1.97 9.06 21.90
CA LYS A 441 -1.80 8.49 23.24
C LYS A 441 -0.50 7.67 23.32
N SER A 442 0.23 7.80 24.42
CA SER A 442 1.39 6.97 24.75
C SER A 442 0.95 5.77 25.59
N GLY A 443 1.42 4.56 25.28
CA GLY A 443 1.15 3.35 26.08
C GLY A 443 0.70 2.15 25.24
N ALA A 444 0.11 1.14 25.88
CA ALA A 444 -0.36 -0.07 25.21
C ALA A 444 -1.46 0.28 24.17
N GLY A 445 -1.16 0.07 22.88
CA GLY A 445 -2.06 0.38 21.77
C GLY A 445 -2.02 1.83 21.26
N GLY A 446 -1.08 2.65 21.76
CA GLY A 446 -0.84 4.01 21.27
C GLY A 446 0.52 4.13 20.58
N LEU A 447 0.63 4.98 19.56
CA LEU A 447 1.88 5.17 18.78
C LEU A 447 2.81 6.22 19.39
N GLY A 448 2.32 7.03 20.34
CA GLY A 448 3.07 8.15 20.89
C GLY A 448 3.53 9.13 19.82
N LEU A 449 2.66 9.42 18.84
CA LEU A 449 2.95 10.33 17.73
C LEU A 449 3.51 11.65 18.26
N TYR A 450 4.56 12.13 17.59
CA TYR A 450 5.30 13.36 17.88
C TYR A 450 6.03 13.39 19.23
N GLN A 451 5.91 12.35 20.05
CA GLN A 451 6.69 12.20 21.28
C GLN A 451 7.89 11.29 21.04
N ASN A 452 7.61 10.07 20.57
CA ASN A 452 8.63 9.04 20.34
C ASN A 452 8.76 8.67 18.86
N THR A 453 7.70 8.92 18.10
CA THR A 453 7.57 8.50 16.71
C THR A 453 7.13 9.67 15.86
N PHE A 454 7.58 9.72 14.62
CA PHE A 454 7.31 10.80 13.69
C PHE A 454 6.65 10.22 12.43
N PRO A 455 5.51 10.76 12.00
CA PRO A 455 4.81 10.24 10.84
C PRO A 455 5.42 10.75 9.54
N ASN A 456 5.49 9.87 8.55
CA ASN A 456 5.92 10.16 7.19
C ASN A 456 4.88 9.61 6.21
N LEU A 457 4.89 10.14 4.99
CA LEU A 457 4.01 9.76 3.89
C LEU A 457 4.87 9.51 2.67
N ALA A 458 4.69 8.37 2.01
CA ALA A 458 5.18 8.22 0.65
C ALA A 458 4.00 8.28 -0.30
N GLU A 459 4.14 9.11 -1.34
CA GLU A 459 3.19 9.20 -2.45
C GLU A 459 3.92 8.91 -3.76
N TRP A 460 3.34 8.07 -4.60
CA TRP A 460 3.89 7.75 -5.92
C TRP A 460 2.79 7.29 -6.87
N THR A 461 3.11 7.23 -8.16
CA THR A 461 2.19 6.76 -9.21
C THR A 461 2.73 5.48 -9.84
N ILE A 462 1.89 4.45 -9.95
CA ILE A 462 2.18 3.21 -10.67
C ILE A 462 1.63 3.35 -12.08
N GLY A 463 2.47 3.74 -13.05
CA GLY A 463 2.06 3.99 -14.45
C GLY A 463 1.38 2.79 -15.13
N ASP A 464 2.10 1.67 -15.25
CA ASP A 464 1.58 0.47 -15.95
C ASP A 464 0.85 -0.48 -15.00
N PHE A 465 -0.27 -0.03 -14.42
CA PHE A 465 -1.04 -0.88 -13.52
C PHE A 465 -1.75 -2.02 -14.29
N PRO A 466 -1.66 -3.29 -13.84
CA PRO A 466 -2.21 -4.44 -14.55
C PRO A 466 -3.74 -4.54 -14.37
N TRP A 467 -4.49 -3.66 -15.03
CA TRP A 467 -5.95 -3.55 -14.91
C TRP A 467 -6.74 -4.83 -15.28
N MET A 468 -6.12 -5.75 -16.01
CA MET A 468 -6.71 -7.04 -16.39
C MET A 468 -6.84 -8.03 -15.22
N ALA A 469 -6.17 -7.79 -14.10
CA ALA A 469 -6.21 -8.64 -12.93
C ALA A 469 -6.70 -7.87 -11.70
N ARG A 470 -7.52 -8.52 -10.88
CA ARG A 470 -7.76 -8.06 -9.51
C ARG A 470 -6.45 -8.13 -8.76
N ALA A 471 -5.99 -7.02 -8.20
CA ALA A 471 -4.68 -6.94 -7.55
C ALA A 471 -4.75 -6.18 -6.23
N ARG A 472 -3.81 -6.49 -5.34
CA ARG A 472 -3.55 -5.75 -4.10
C ARG A 472 -2.14 -5.18 -4.14
N ILE A 473 -1.94 -4.04 -3.49
CA ILE A 473 -0.63 -3.43 -3.31
C ILE A 473 -0.19 -3.73 -1.89
N PHE A 474 0.94 -4.42 -1.74
CA PHE A 474 1.61 -4.62 -0.46
C PHE A 474 2.77 -3.63 -0.35
N VAL A 475 2.90 -2.99 0.80
CA VAL A 475 3.90 -1.94 1.04
C VAL A 475 4.60 -2.19 2.37
N THR A 476 5.92 -2.07 2.38
CA THR A 476 6.75 -2.11 3.59
C THR A 476 7.69 -0.92 3.60
N ALA A 477 8.30 -0.62 4.75
CA ALA A 477 9.26 0.48 4.89
C ALA A 477 10.59 -0.01 5.47
N VAL A 478 11.67 0.66 5.04
CA VAL A 478 13.03 0.45 5.52
C VAL A 478 13.54 1.75 6.14
N ASN A 479 14.11 1.64 7.33
CA ASN A 479 14.97 2.68 7.89
C ASN A 479 16.31 2.67 7.14
N GLN A 480 16.62 3.73 6.39
CA GLN A 480 17.83 3.76 5.55
C GLN A 480 19.13 3.77 6.35
N ASP A 481 19.10 4.23 7.61
CA ASP A 481 20.30 4.36 8.43
C ASP A 481 20.67 3.04 9.12
N THR A 482 19.66 2.27 9.56
CA THR A 482 19.86 1.00 10.27
C THR A 482 19.61 -0.23 9.40
N GLY A 483 18.97 -0.08 8.24
CA GLY A 483 18.47 -1.19 7.44
C GLY A 483 17.27 -1.92 8.08
N ALA A 484 16.71 -1.41 9.18
CA ALA A 484 15.58 -2.03 9.85
C ALA A 484 14.34 -2.02 8.94
N LEU A 485 13.79 -3.20 8.70
CA LEU A 485 12.61 -3.40 7.87
C LEU A 485 11.36 -3.41 8.75
N SER A 486 10.22 -2.96 8.22
CA SER A 486 8.97 -2.96 8.98
C SER A 486 8.54 -4.37 9.38
N PRO A 487 8.01 -4.59 10.59
CA PRO A 487 7.62 -5.93 11.03
C PRO A 487 6.54 -6.59 10.18
N SER A 488 5.60 -5.80 9.67
CA SER A 488 4.51 -6.29 8.84
C SER A 488 4.27 -5.32 7.68
N PRO A 489 4.10 -5.81 6.45
CA PRO A 489 3.65 -4.95 5.37
C PRO A 489 2.20 -4.56 5.59
N VAL A 490 1.80 -3.42 5.02
CA VAL A 490 0.39 -3.03 4.89
C VAL A 490 -0.12 -3.42 3.50
N GLN A 491 -1.42 -3.66 3.40
CA GLN A 491 -2.07 -4.04 2.15
C GLN A 491 -3.18 -3.06 1.79
N SER A 492 -3.28 -2.68 0.52
CA SER A 492 -4.40 -1.91 0.00
C SER A 492 -5.70 -2.73 -0.01
N ALA A 493 -6.82 -2.05 -0.20
CA ALA A 493 -8.03 -2.71 -0.70
C ALA A 493 -7.77 -3.38 -2.07
N VAL A 494 -8.63 -4.32 -2.47
CA VAL A 494 -8.54 -4.94 -3.80
C VAL A 494 -8.84 -3.87 -4.85
N ILE A 495 -7.89 -3.68 -5.77
CA ILE A 495 -8.00 -2.73 -6.87
C ILE A 495 -8.50 -3.50 -8.09
N MET A 496 -9.56 -2.98 -8.69
CA MET A 496 -10.13 -3.48 -9.94
C MET A 496 -10.68 -2.29 -10.72
N ARG A 497 -10.34 -2.17 -12.00
CA ARG A 497 -11.04 -1.23 -12.89
C ARG A 497 -12.37 -1.86 -13.25
N LYS A 498 -13.46 -1.30 -12.75
CA LYS A 498 -14.80 -1.67 -13.24
C LYS A 498 -14.96 -1.06 -14.62
N VAL A 499 -14.98 -1.89 -15.65
CA VAL A 499 -15.27 -1.43 -17.01
C VAL A 499 -16.78 -1.26 -17.10
N CYS A 500 -17.28 -0.02 -17.08
CA CYS A 500 -18.70 0.26 -17.33
C CYS A 500 -19.05 -0.03 -18.81
N SER A 501 -20.33 -0.28 -19.09
CA SER A 501 -20.85 -0.37 -20.46
C SER A 501 -20.73 0.97 -21.21
N ALA A 502 -20.74 0.95 -22.54
CA ALA A 502 -20.60 2.17 -23.37
C ALA A 502 -21.72 3.21 -23.06
N HIS A 503 -21.36 4.50 -23.05
CA HIS A 503 -22.23 5.65 -22.71
C HIS A 503 -22.81 5.64 -21.28
N CYS A 504 -22.20 4.85 -20.38
CA CYS A 504 -22.53 4.83 -18.98
C CYS A 504 -21.62 5.77 -18.18
N LEU A 505 -22.20 6.84 -17.64
CA LEU A 505 -21.50 7.83 -16.83
C LEU A 505 -21.19 7.31 -15.42
N ARG A 506 -22.02 6.41 -14.88
CA ARG A 506 -21.81 5.80 -13.56
C ARG A 506 -22.35 4.39 -13.53
N CYS A 507 -21.57 3.40 -13.09
CA CYS A 507 -22.00 2.01 -12.90
C CYS A 507 -21.84 1.53 -11.44
N ASP A 508 -22.56 0.47 -11.08
CA ASP A 508 -22.52 -0.14 -9.74
C ASP A 508 -21.30 -1.06 -9.54
N SER A 509 -21.26 -1.78 -8.42
CA SER A 509 -20.14 -2.68 -8.12
C SER A 509 -20.03 -3.91 -9.00
N GLU A 510 -21.09 -4.27 -9.69
CA GLU A 510 -21.18 -5.42 -10.58
C GLU A 510 -21.02 -5.00 -12.06
N GLY A 511 -20.90 -3.70 -12.33
CA GLY A 511 -20.72 -3.13 -13.66
C GLY A 511 -22.02 -2.71 -14.34
N ALA A 512 -23.18 -2.78 -13.67
CA ALA A 512 -24.46 -2.37 -14.23
C ALA A 512 -24.60 -0.85 -14.21
N CYS A 513 -25.16 -0.27 -15.28
CA CYS A 513 -25.24 1.17 -15.40
C CYS A 513 -26.28 1.80 -14.45
N LEU A 514 -25.90 2.89 -13.78
CA LEU A 514 -26.71 3.69 -12.87
C LEU A 514 -27.10 5.04 -13.47
N ALA A 515 -26.27 5.64 -14.32
CA ALA A 515 -26.53 6.91 -14.99
C ALA A 515 -25.89 6.97 -16.39
N CYS A 516 -26.60 7.54 -17.35
CA CYS A 516 -26.16 7.68 -18.75
C CYS A 516 -25.72 9.11 -19.05
N ASP A 517 -24.91 9.28 -20.11
CA ASP A 517 -24.52 10.60 -20.64
C ASP A 517 -25.72 11.44 -21.09
N SER A 518 -25.53 12.77 -21.24
CA SER A 518 -26.56 13.65 -21.79
C SER A 518 -26.97 13.19 -23.20
N GLY A 519 -28.28 13.13 -23.45
CA GLY A 519 -28.78 12.56 -24.70
C GLY A 519 -28.88 11.04 -24.70
N TYR A 520 -28.75 10.37 -23.54
CA TYR A 520 -29.04 8.94 -23.36
C TYR A 520 -29.97 8.69 -22.16
N VAL A 521 -30.74 7.60 -22.22
CA VAL A 521 -31.66 7.15 -21.18
C VAL A 521 -31.38 5.69 -20.81
N LEU A 522 -31.60 5.35 -19.54
CA LEU A 522 -31.31 4.04 -18.96
C LEU A 522 -32.45 3.05 -19.26
N GLU A 523 -32.13 1.88 -19.79
CA GLU A 523 -33.09 0.79 -20.06
C GLU A 523 -32.64 -0.52 -19.41
N GLU A 524 -33.58 -1.28 -18.83
CA GLU A 524 -33.34 -2.62 -18.29
C GLU A 524 -33.56 -3.68 -19.36
N ARG A 525 -32.55 -4.49 -19.68
CA ARG A 525 -32.68 -5.66 -20.56
C ARG A 525 -32.51 -6.97 -19.77
N GLU A 526 -33.32 -7.95 -20.13
CA GLU A 526 -33.13 -9.34 -19.72
C GLU A 526 -32.14 -10.03 -20.67
N GLN A 527 -31.22 -10.81 -20.12
CA GLN A 527 -30.12 -11.41 -20.86
C GLN A 527 -30.64 -12.55 -21.75
N ASP A 528 -30.36 -12.47 -23.05
CA ASP A 528 -30.81 -13.48 -24.03
C ASP A 528 -30.36 -14.90 -23.61
N GLN A 529 -31.31 -15.83 -23.74
CA GLN A 529 -31.45 -17.11 -23.03
C GLN A 529 -30.38 -18.21 -23.29
N HIS A 530 -29.18 -17.90 -23.78
CA HIS A 530 -28.25 -18.91 -24.28
C HIS A 530 -27.00 -19.21 -23.45
N GLN A 531 -26.81 -18.61 -22.27
CA GLN A 531 -25.68 -19.00 -21.39
C GLN A 531 -25.80 -18.70 -19.88
N ALA A 532 -27.01 -18.56 -19.33
CA ALA A 532 -27.18 -18.22 -17.92
C ALA A 532 -27.41 -19.46 -17.03
N LEU A 533 -26.36 -19.90 -16.31
CA LEU A 533 -26.53 -20.71 -15.11
C LEU A 533 -26.92 -19.78 -13.94
N ALA A 534 -28.19 -19.89 -13.52
CA ALA A 534 -28.70 -19.72 -12.15
C ALA A 534 -28.70 -18.35 -11.42
N THR A 535 -28.43 -17.21 -12.04
CA THR A 535 -28.68 -15.90 -11.39
C THR A 535 -29.53 -15.00 -12.27
N GLY A 536 -30.82 -14.82 -11.93
CA GLY A 536 -31.77 -13.98 -12.68
C GLY A 536 -31.50 -12.47 -12.56
N HIS A 537 -30.28 -12.03 -12.83
CA HIS A 537 -29.88 -10.63 -12.76
C HIS A 537 -30.27 -9.88 -14.05
N LYS A 538 -31.03 -8.79 -13.91
CA LYS A 538 -31.32 -7.83 -14.98
C LYS A 538 -30.13 -6.90 -15.15
N PHE A 539 -29.72 -6.60 -16.38
CA PHE A 539 -28.61 -5.68 -16.65
C PHE A 539 -29.12 -4.36 -17.25
N ARG A 540 -28.53 -3.24 -16.83
CA ARG A 540 -28.93 -1.88 -17.25
C ARG A 540 -27.98 -1.33 -18.31
N VAL A 541 -28.51 -0.79 -19.41
CA VAL A 541 -27.76 -0.27 -20.57
C VAL A 541 -28.30 1.11 -20.98
N CYS A 542 -27.45 1.96 -21.57
CA CYS A 542 -27.82 3.31 -22.02
C CYS A 542 -28.19 3.34 -23.51
N LEU A 543 -29.28 4.03 -23.86
CA LEU A 543 -29.78 4.20 -25.22
C LEU A 543 -30.02 5.69 -25.57
N PRO A 544 -29.84 6.13 -26.83
CA PRO A 544 -29.88 7.55 -27.18
C PRO A 544 -31.30 8.19 -27.19
N CYS A 545 -31.36 9.49 -26.87
CA CYS A 545 -32.52 10.39 -26.96
C CYS A 545 -32.71 10.91 -28.41
N GLY A 546 -33.82 11.64 -28.66
CA GLY A 546 -34.06 12.29 -29.96
C GLY A 546 -33.10 13.47 -30.25
N ASP A 547 -32.91 13.79 -31.52
CA ASP A 547 -31.96 14.82 -31.95
C ASP A 547 -32.24 16.22 -31.37
N GLY A 548 -31.19 16.88 -30.88
CA GLY A 548 -31.27 18.23 -30.29
C GLY A 548 -31.89 18.29 -28.89
N CYS A 549 -32.11 17.12 -28.27
CA CYS A 549 -32.67 17.01 -26.94
C CYS A 549 -31.61 16.89 -25.84
N ALA A 550 -31.76 17.66 -24.76
CA ALA A 550 -30.89 17.52 -23.59
C ALA A 550 -31.33 16.39 -22.65
N GLN A 551 -32.64 16.10 -22.55
CA GLN A 551 -33.21 15.13 -21.59
C GLN A 551 -34.47 14.44 -22.14
N CYS A 552 -34.52 13.10 -22.07
CA CYS A 552 -35.65 12.28 -22.56
C CYS A 552 -36.18 11.26 -21.53
N HIS A 553 -36.06 11.58 -20.24
CA HIS A 553 -36.39 10.64 -19.16
C HIS A 553 -37.87 10.28 -19.11
N LYS A 554 -38.76 11.20 -19.50
CA LYS A 554 -40.21 10.94 -19.53
C LYS A 554 -40.66 10.36 -20.86
N SER A 555 -40.04 10.81 -21.95
CA SER A 555 -40.48 10.50 -23.31
C SER A 555 -39.92 9.20 -23.87
N GLY A 556 -38.88 8.64 -23.23
CA GLY A 556 -38.22 7.41 -23.66
C GLY A 556 -37.19 7.63 -24.78
N PRO A 557 -36.50 6.56 -25.21
CA PRO A 557 -35.48 6.64 -26.25
C PRO A 557 -36.05 7.20 -27.56
N GLY A 558 -35.31 8.10 -28.20
CA GLY A 558 -35.69 8.74 -29.47
C GLY A 558 -36.65 9.95 -29.42
N ARG A 559 -37.02 10.49 -28.23
CA ARG A 559 -37.91 11.68 -28.09
C ARG A 559 -37.34 12.73 -27.13
N CYS A 560 -38.01 13.88 -26.95
CA CYS A 560 -37.58 14.95 -26.01
C CYS A 560 -38.66 15.42 -25.03
N ASP A 561 -38.24 15.73 -23.80
CA ASP A 561 -39.12 16.25 -22.75
C ASP A 561 -39.40 17.76 -22.94
N GLU A 562 -40.55 18.23 -22.45
CA GLU A 562 -41.01 19.61 -22.64
C GLU A 562 -40.07 20.65 -22.00
N GLY A 563 -39.71 21.69 -22.76
CA GLY A 563 -38.78 22.74 -22.34
C GLY A 563 -37.33 22.28 -22.12
N LYS A 564 -36.96 21.07 -22.59
CA LYS A 564 -35.61 20.49 -22.48
C LYS A 564 -34.82 20.51 -23.79
N CYS A 565 -35.19 21.41 -24.69
CA CYS A 565 -34.37 21.74 -25.85
C CYS A 565 -33.16 22.58 -25.45
N VAL A 566 -32.08 22.46 -26.21
CA VAL A 566 -30.85 23.26 -26.02
C VAL A 566 -31.10 24.76 -26.34
N LEU A 567 -30.32 25.66 -25.71
CA LEU A 567 -30.41 27.13 -25.87
C LEU A 567 -30.49 27.57 -27.34
N GLY A 568 -31.43 28.47 -27.65
CA GLY A 568 -31.70 28.90 -29.02
C GLY A 568 -32.61 27.97 -29.81
N ARG A 569 -33.18 26.93 -29.18
CA ARG A 569 -34.23 26.08 -29.74
C ARG A 569 -35.46 26.02 -28.82
N GLY A 570 -36.65 25.96 -29.41
CA GLY A 570 -37.92 25.67 -28.75
C GLY A 570 -38.46 24.28 -29.13
N LEU A 571 -39.44 23.78 -28.36
CA LEU A 571 -40.05 22.46 -28.57
C LEU A 571 -41.21 22.52 -29.59
N SER A 572 -41.21 21.61 -30.57
CA SER A 572 -42.32 21.41 -31.52
C SER A 572 -43.39 20.45 -30.99
N LEU A 573 -44.61 20.57 -31.52
CA LEU A 573 -45.77 19.73 -31.22
C LEU A 573 -45.54 18.21 -31.47
N THR A 574 -44.54 17.83 -32.27
CA THR A 574 -44.18 16.42 -32.52
C THR A 574 -43.20 15.84 -31.50
N GLY A 575 -42.77 16.62 -30.51
CA GLY A 575 -41.78 16.21 -29.50
C GLY A 575 -40.32 16.30 -29.97
N GLN A 576 -40.04 17.15 -30.97
CA GLN A 576 -38.71 17.42 -31.53
C GLN A 576 -38.29 18.89 -31.32
N CYS A 577 -36.99 19.20 -31.25
CA CYS A 577 -36.47 20.55 -30.93
C CYS A 577 -36.04 21.37 -32.18
N VAL A 578 -36.50 22.63 -32.32
CA VAL A 578 -36.40 23.52 -33.51
C VAL A 578 -35.90 24.95 -33.15
N PRO A 579 -35.12 25.70 -33.96
CA PRO A 579 -34.47 26.98 -33.56
C PRO A 579 -35.33 28.28 -33.41
N CYS A 580 -34.82 29.29 -32.65
CA CYS A 580 -35.41 30.63 -32.42
C CYS A 580 -34.80 31.76 -33.28
N ALA A 581 -35.56 32.83 -33.55
CA ALA A 581 -35.16 34.02 -34.30
C ALA A 581 -34.57 35.13 -33.39
N GLY A 582 -33.27 35.41 -33.55
CA GLY A 582 -32.51 36.45 -32.85
C GLY A 582 -31.60 35.91 -31.73
N SER A 583 -30.34 36.34 -31.71
CA SER A 583 -29.27 35.73 -30.87
C SER A 583 -29.27 36.15 -29.39
N ILE A 584 -29.85 37.30 -29.05
CA ILE A 584 -29.90 37.85 -27.67
C ILE A 584 -31.30 37.62 -27.05
N CYS A 585 -32.07 36.72 -27.64
CA CYS A 585 -33.40 36.39 -27.16
C CYS A 585 -33.37 35.42 -26.00
N SER A 586 -34.12 35.73 -24.93
CA SER A 586 -34.24 34.84 -23.77
C SER A 586 -35.38 33.80 -23.83
N GLY A 587 -36.15 33.65 -24.93
CA GLY A 587 -37.12 32.54 -25.11
C GLY A 587 -38.10 32.64 -26.30
N CYS A 588 -38.54 31.49 -26.87
CA CYS A 588 -39.38 31.41 -28.09
C CYS A 588 -40.39 30.22 -28.27
N ASP A 589 -40.70 29.40 -27.26
CA ASP A 589 -41.54 28.17 -27.39
C ASP A 589 -42.95 28.37 -27.99
N GLU A 590 -43.48 27.34 -28.70
CA GLU A 590 -44.87 27.31 -29.19
C GLU A 590 -45.85 26.83 -28.11
N GLU A 591 -46.90 27.60 -27.83
CA GLU A 591 -47.98 27.20 -26.91
C GLU A 591 -49.06 26.39 -27.64
N ALA A 592 -49.55 25.30 -27.03
CA ALA A 592 -50.60 24.43 -27.57
C ALA A 592 -52.01 25.07 -27.69
N THR A 593 -52.15 26.37 -27.44
CA THR A 593 -53.43 27.02 -27.11
C THR A 593 -54.11 27.79 -28.25
N SER A 594 -53.84 27.48 -29.51
CA SER A 594 -54.62 28.07 -30.60
C SER A 594 -54.94 27.11 -31.75
N LEU A 595 -55.89 26.21 -31.53
CA LEU A 595 -56.68 25.60 -32.61
C LEU A 595 -58.17 25.72 -32.31
N GLY A 596 -58.70 26.91 -32.61
CA GLY A 596 -60.08 27.13 -33.03
C GLY A 596 -60.05 27.82 -34.39
N GLY A 597 -59.63 27.11 -35.43
CA GLY A 597 -59.51 27.66 -36.78
C GLY A 597 -59.19 26.59 -37.81
N SER A 598 -60.21 26.15 -38.54
CA SER A 598 -60.13 25.17 -39.61
C SER A 598 -59.32 25.71 -40.80
N ALA A 599 -58.16 25.12 -41.06
CA ALA A 599 -57.52 25.12 -42.38
C ALA A 599 -56.56 23.93 -42.46
N ALA A 600 -57.09 22.80 -42.93
CA ALA A 600 -56.25 21.76 -43.50
C ALA A 600 -55.80 22.26 -44.87
N ASP A 601 -54.63 22.86 -44.93
CA ASP A 601 -53.83 22.96 -46.15
C ASP A 601 -52.36 22.74 -45.80
N SER A 602 -51.70 21.97 -46.65
CA SER A 602 -50.32 21.49 -46.52
C SER A 602 -49.32 22.59 -46.17
N VAL A 603 -48.73 22.55 -44.97
CA VAL A 603 -47.64 23.44 -44.55
C VAL A 603 -46.52 22.61 -43.94
N GLY A 604 -45.33 22.72 -44.54
CA GLY A 604 -44.11 22.12 -44.01
C GLY A 604 -43.80 22.64 -42.60
N THR A 605 -43.19 21.79 -41.79
CA THR A 605 -42.68 22.12 -40.45
C THR A 605 -41.90 23.45 -40.47
N PRO A 606 -42.27 24.47 -39.67
CA PRO A 606 -41.61 25.77 -39.67
C PRO A 606 -40.15 25.67 -39.24
N THR A 607 -39.28 26.46 -39.86
CA THR A 607 -37.84 26.42 -39.61
C THR A 607 -37.35 27.30 -38.44
N GLU A 608 -38.07 28.36 -38.01
CA GLU A 608 -37.68 29.27 -36.88
C GLU A 608 -38.86 29.99 -36.14
N LEU A 609 -38.68 30.40 -34.86
CA LEU A 609 -39.70 31.02 -33.94
C LEU A 609 -39.34 32.44 -33.37
N PRO A 610 -40.25 33.45 -33.16
CA PRO A 610 -39.93 34.88 -32.84
C PRO A 610 -39.64 35.30 -31.36
N CYS A 611 -38.85 36.38 -31.14
CA CYS A 611 -38.36 36.86 -29.82
C CYS A 611 -39.28 37.80 -28.99
N ARG A 612 -39.27 37.68 -27.65
CA ARG A 612 -40.22 38.42 -26.77
C ARG A 612 -39.69 39.14 -25.50
N ARG A 613 -38.40 39.09 -25.08
CA ARG A 613 -37.91 39.74 -23.81
C ARG A 613 -36.44 40.26 -23.84
N CYS A 614 -36.14 41.37 -23.11
CA CYS A 614 -34.83 42.08 -22.99
C CYS A 614 -34.32 42.31 -21.53
N PRO A 615 -33.01 42.60 -21.28
CA PRO A 615 -32.40 42.80 -19.93
C PRO A 615 -32.44 44.26 -19.36
N ALA A 616 -32.06 44.49 -18.08
CA ALA A 616 -32.10 45.80 -17.39
C ALA A 616 -31.02 46.81 -17.84
N THR A 617 -31.29 48.12 -17.76
CA THR A 617 -30.53 49.23 -18.38
C THR A 617 -30.60 49.29 -19.93
N PHE A 618 -31.33 48.35 -20.56
CA PHE A 618 -31.65 48.28 -21.98
C PHE A 618 -33.17 48.36 -22.25
N GLY A 619 -33.59 49.04 -23.32
CA GLY A 619 -34.94 49.14 -23.85
C GLY A 619 -35.15 48.33 -25.15
N LEU A 620 -36.41 47.99 -25.44
CA LEU A 620 -36.82 47.19 -26.61
C LEU A 620 -36.91 48.06 -27.86
N THR A 621 -36.42 47.56 -29.00
CA THR A 621 -36.55 48.27 -30.28
C THR A 621 -37.98 48.15 -30.84
N LYS A 622 -38.38 49.09 -31.70
CA LYS A 622 -39.76 49.20 -32.19
C LYS A 622 -40.27 47.97 -32.96
N ASP A 623 -39.38 47.19 -33.57
CA ASP A 623 -39.74 46.02 -34.40
C ASP A 623 -39.91 44.71 -33.62
N ARG A 624 -39.78 44.76 -32.29
CA ARG A 624 -39.86 43.58 -31.39
C ARG A 624 -38.91 42.44 -31.79
N ARG A 625 -37.79 42.79 -32.42
CA ARG A 625 -36.75 41.85 -32.84
C ARG A 625 -35.42 42.03 -32.06
N SER A 626 -35.18 43.12 -31.30
CA SER A 626 -33.88 43.41 -30.60
C SER A 626 -33.93 44.42 -29.38
N CYS A 627 -32.80 44.70 -28.68
CA CYS A 627 -32.68 45.48 -27.39
C CYS A 627 -31.43 46.47 -27.26
N GLU A 628 -31.47 47.70 -26.63
CA GLU A 628 -30.41 48.81 -26.54
C GLU A 628 -30.37 49.77 -25.25
N PRO A 629 -29.29 50.54 -24.80
CA PRO A 629 -29.13 51.22 -23.43
C PRO A 629 -29.36 52.78 -23.18
N CYS A 630 -29.48 53.29 -21.90
CA CYS A 630 -29.96 54.67 -21.44
C CYS A 630 -28.95 55.86 -21.18
N GLN A 631 -29.38 57.16 -21.13
CA GLN A 631 -28.50 58.37 -21.09
C GLN A 631 -28.40 59.32 -19.83
N VAL A 632 -29.32 59.38 -18.82
CA VAL A 632 -29.27 60.35 -17.67
C VAL A 632 -28.50 59.83 -16.43
N ARG A 633 -27.77 60.70 -15.69
CA ARG A 633 -26.96 60.31 -14.51
C ARG A 633 -27.81 60.01 -13.28
N GLY A 634 -27.56 58.86 -12.67
CA GLY A 634 -28.39 58.33 -11.59
C GLY A 634 -29.72 57.74 -12.11
N CYS A 635 -29.85 57.48 -13.42
CA CYS A 635 -31.10 57.02 -14.02
C CYS A 635 -31.19 55.50 -14.23
N ARG A 636 -32.30 54.87 -13.84
CA ARG A 636 -32.50 53.41 -13.91
C ARG A 636 -33.21 52.90 -15.18
N ARG A 637 -34.13 53.66 -15.76
CA ARG A 637 -34.87 53.29 -16.99
C ARG A 637 -35.08 54.51 -17.88
N CYS A 638 -35.14 54.21 -19.17
CA CYS A 638 -35.39 55.17 -20.23
C CYS A 638 -36.42 54.63 -21.21
N ASP A 639 -36.96 55.54 -22.01
CA ASP A 639 -37.93 55.22 -23.05
C ASP A 639 -37.25 54.66 -24.32
N ALA A 640 -38.05 54.47 -25.38
CA ALA A 640 -37.55 54.03 -26.68
C ALA A 640 -36.61 55.06 -27.37
N LEU A 641 -36.41 56.25 -26.78
CA LEU A 641 -35.52 57.32 -27.26
C LEU A 641 -34.28 57.53 -26.37
N LEU A 642 -34.27 56.93 -25.17
CA LEU A 642 -33.13 56.73 -24.27
C LEU A 642 -32.69 57.96 -23.43
N ASP A 643 -33.24 59.17 -23.61
CA ASP A 643 -32.75 60.45 -23.05
C ASP A 643 -33.60 61.07 -21.93
N PHE A 644 -34.79 60.56 -21.69
CA PHE A 644 -35.67 61.01 -20.61
C PHE A 644 -35.55 60.10 -19.39
N CYS A 645 -35.13 60.65 -18.24
CA CYS A 645 -34.99 59.85 -17.04
C CYS A 645 -36.31 59.64 -16.34
N GLN A 646 -36.65 58.38 -16.18
CA GLN A 646 -37.89 58.02 -15.52
C GLN A 646 -37.69 57.76 -14.00
N GLU A 647 -36.46 57.54 -13.50
CA GLU A 647 -36.23 57.11 -12.09
C GLU A 647 -34.78 57.39 -11.58
N CYS A 648 -34.60 58.14 -10.45
CA CYS A 648 -33.30 58.41 -9.77
C CYS A 648 -32.81 57.22 -8.88
N VAL A 649 -31.55 57.26 -8.42
CA VAL A 649 -30.93 56.37 -7.42
C VAL A 649 -31.31 56.68 -5.95
N GLU A 650 -31.16 55.73 -5.02
CA GLU A 650 -31.63 55.82 -3.61
C GLU A 650 -30.82 56.80 -2.71
N GLY A 651 -31.45 57.43 -1.70
CA GLY A 651 -30.79 58.40 -0.79
C GLY A 651 -30.99 59.88 -1.14
N SER A 652 -31.57 60.16 -2.30
CA SER A 652 -31.75 61.50 -2.84
C SER A 652 -33.09 61.65 -3.54
N THR A 653 -33.57 62.88 -3.69
CA THR A 653 -34.86 63.17 -4.28
C THR A 653 -34.85 64.10 -5.47
N LEU A 654 -35.59 63.74 -6.52
CA LEU A 654 -35.67 64.50 -7.77
C LEU A 654 -36.33 65.86 -7.56
N LYS A 655 -35.58 66.92 -7.80
CA LYS A 655 -36.03 68.31 -7.80
C LYS A 655 -35.85 68.90 -9.19
N ASN A 656 -36.95 69.40 -9.75
CA ASN A 656 -36.92 70.12 -11.01
C ASN A 656 -36.37 71.53 -10.76
N ARG A 657 -35.29 71.87 -11.44
CA ARG A 657 -34.77 73.24 -11.50
C ARG A 657 -35.10 73.81 -12.87
N SER A 658 -35.86 74.89 -12.90
CA SER A 658 -36.13 75.63 -14.12
C SER A 658 -35.09 76.74 -14.28
N ASP A 659 -34.33 76.68 -15.37
CA ASP A 659 -33.35 77.71 -15.74
C ASP A 659 -33.88 78.63 -16.86
N GLY A 660 -35.21 78.85 -16.88
CA GLY A 660 -35.88 79.77 -17.81
C GLY A 660 -36.15 79.24 -19.22
N THR A 661 -35.38 78.29 -19.77
CA THR A 661 -35.60 77.76 -21.14
C THR A 661 -35.74 76.24 -21.29
N ARG A 662 -35.29 75.44 -20.32
CA ARG A 662 -35.48 73.98 -20.27
C ARG A 662 -35.65 73.51 -18.82
N ILE A 663 -36.40 72.42 -18.62
CA ILE A 663 -36.51 71.75 -17.32
C ILE A 663 -35.34 70.79 -17.21
N VAL A 664 -34.44 71.04 -16.25
CA VAL A 664 -33.34 70.14 -15.92
C VAL A 664 -33.70 69.42 -14.62
N GLN A 665 -33.51 68.10 -14.62
CA GLN A 665 -33.86 67.18 -13.53
C GLN A 665 -32.62 66.83 -12.69
N ASP A 666 -32.59 67.22 -11.41
CA ASP A 666 -31.48 67.01 -10.42
C ASP A 666 -31.97 66.25 -9.15
N CYS A 667 -31.14 65.56 -8.33
CA CYS A 667 -31.59 64.84 -7.09
C CYS A 667 -30.87 65.33 -5.73
N LEU A 668 -31.53 65.53 -4.53
CA LEU A 668 -31.05 66.14 -3.20
C LEU A 668 -31.31 65.33 -1.83
N SER A 669 -30.70 65.64 -0.64
CA SER A 669 -30.54 64.78 0.62
C SER A 669 -31.42 65.01 1.93
N CYS A 670 -31.34 64.12 2.98
CA CYS A 670 -32.36 63.82 4.05
C CYS A 670 -31.94 63.93 5.57
N ALA A 671 -32.88 63.75 6.56
CA ALA A 671 -32.68 63.88 8.06
C ALA A 671 -31.82 62.80 8.78
N ASP A 672 -31.50 63.01 10.07
CA ASP A 672 -30.65 62.09 10.83
C ASP A 672 -31.27 60.70 11.00
N HIS A 673 -30.43 59.71 10.72
CA HIS A 673 -30.83 58.31 10.57
C HIS A 673 -31.90 58.13 9.51
N CYS A 674 -31.76 58.74 8.31
CA CYS A 674 -32.77 58.70 7.26
C CYS A 674 -32.27 58.38 5.83
N SER A 675 -32.96 57.47 5.13
CA SER A 675 -32.63 57.02 3.78
C SER A 675 -33.35 57.73 2.62
N ARG A 676 -34.48 58.43 2.82
CA ARG A 676 -35.18 59.25 1.79
C ARG A 676 -36.04 60.37 2.44
N CYS A 677 -36.30 61.44 1.71
CA CYS A 677 -36.89 62.69 2.22
C CYS A 677 -37.58 63.51 1.11
N GLU A 678 -38.03 62.84 0.07
CA GLU A 678 -38.69 63.41 -1.10
C GLU A 678 -39.97 64.15 -0.73
N LEU A 679 -40.70 63.62 0.26
CA LEU A 679 -42.05 64.06 0.62
C LEU A 679 -42.03 65.19 1.64
N LEU A 680 -41.27 65.02 2.72
CA LEU A 680 -41.22 65.98 3.82
C LEU A 680 -40.13 67.04 3.65
N GLY A 681 -39.29 66.83 2.64
CA GLY A 681 -38.22 67.71 2.26
C GLY A 681 -37.04 67.65 3.22
N GLU A 682 -36.15 68.60 3.01
CA GLU A 682 -34.89 68.71 3.73
C GLU A 682 -35.08 68.72 5.26
N GLY A 683 -34.21 68.00 5.97
CA GLY A 683 -34.20 67.95 7.44
C GLY A 683 -35.33 67.14 8.07
N ARG A 684 -36.15 66.47 7.25
CA ARG A 684 -37.12 65.49 7.71
C ARG A 684 -36.88 64.16 7.06
N CYS A 685 -37.33 63.13 7.76
CA CYS A 685 -37.27 61.79 7.25
C CYS A 685 -38.62 61.43 6.70
N ASP A 686 -38.67 61.05 5.43
CA ASP A 686 -39.92 60.51 4.92
C ASP A 686 -40.31 59.30 5.77
N PRO A 687 -41.61 59.04 5.90
CA PRO A 687 -42.11 57.85 6.58
C PRO A 687 -41.32 56.59 6.22
N GLU A 688 -40.96 55.81 7.25
CA GLU A 688 -40.25 54.54 7.14
C GLU A 688 -38.80 54.63 6.63
N ARG A 689 -38.20 55.82 6.62
CA ARG A 689 -36.82 55.98 6.16
C ARG A 689 -35.80 56.00 7.27
N CYS A 690 -36.21 55.75 8.52
CA CYS A 690 -35.36 55.70 9.71
C CYS A 690 -34.30 54.57 9.69
N ASP A 691 -33.14 54.77 10.33
CA ASP A 691 -32.10 53.73 10.47
C ASP A 691 -32.51 52.60 11.43
N GLN A 692 -31.82 51.45 11.33
CA GLN A 692 -32.11 50.25 12.11
C GLN A 692 -32.04 50.48 13.64
N GLY A 693 -33.04 49.96 14.35
CA GLY A 693 -33.20 50.13 15.80
C GLY A 693 -34.04 51.34 16.20
N PHE A 694 -34.54 52.11 15.23
CA PHE A 694 -35.34 53.31 15.43
C PHE A 694 -36.55 53.36 14.51
N SER A 695 -37.53 54.19 14.87
CA SER A 695 -38.81 54.32 14.20
C SER A 695 -39.28 55.76 14.20
N LEU A 696 -39.97 56.20 13.16
CA LEU A 696 -40.38 57.60 13.03
C LEU A 696 -41.43 57.94 14.10
N THR A 697 -41.13 58.95 14.92
CA THR A 697 -42.10 59.52 15.86
C THR A 697 -43.08 60.44 15.14
N PRO A 698 -44.22 60.77 15.76
CA PRO A 698 -45.18 61.71 15.19
C PRO A 698 -44.62 63.11 14.87
N THR A 699 -43.49 63.50 15.47
CA THR A 699 -42.83 64.78 15.20
C THR A 699 -41.91 64.77 13.97
N GLY A 700 -41.78 63.63 13.27
CA GLY A 700 -40.93 63.50 12.07
C GLY A 700 -39.47 63.18 12.36
N VAL A 701 -39.18 62.65 13.56
CA VAL A 701 -37.83 62.30 14.04
C VAL A 701 -37.80 60.84 14.52
N CYS A 702 -36.72 60.09 14.33
CA CYS A 702 -36.65 58.65 14.65
C CYS A 702 -36.37 58.35 16.17
N ALA A 703 -37.01 57.34 16.81
CA ALA A 703 -36.92 56.92 18.23
C ALA A 703 -36.92 55.37 18.46
N PRO A 704 -36.40 54.83 19.59
CA PRO A 704 -35.96 53.42 19.71
C PRO A 704 -37.03 52.34 20.02
N CYS A 705 -36.65 51.08 19.85
CA CYS A 705 -37.51 49.87 19.89
C CYS A 705 -37.64 49.15 21.24
N SER A 706 -38.51 48.11 21.35
CA SER A 706 -38.78 47.31 22.57
C SER A 706 -37.64 46.38 23.04
N MET A 707 -37.78 45.80 24.24
CA MET A 707 -36.78 44.92 24.84
C MET A 707 -36.53 43.66 23.99
N HIS A 708 -35.24 43.38 23.73
CA HIS A 708 -34.80 42.34 22.80
C HIS A 708 -35.23 42.56 21.34
N CYS A 709 -35.44 43.82 20.93
CA CYS A 709 -35.73 44.20 19.55
C CYS A 709 -34.57 44.95 18.87
N SER A 710 -34.45 44.79 17.54
CA SER A 710 -33.47 45.39 16.64
C SER A 710 -34.08 46.35 15.61
N ASN A 711 -35.41 46.36 15.40
CA ASN A 711 -36.12 47.29 14.51
C ASN A 711 -37.61 47.42 14.90
N CYS A 712 -38.17 48.61 14.77
CA CYS A 712 -39.52 48.97 15.24
C CYS A 712 -40.18 50.05 14.38
N SER A 713 -39.65 50.29 13.19
CA SER A 713 -40.15 51.27 12.22
C SER A 713 -41.68 51.28 12.05
N LYS A 714 -42.35 50.14 12.19
CA LYS A 714 -43.80 49.96 11.99
C LYS A 714 -44.59 49.93 13.29
N ALA A 715 -44.07 49.17 14.25
CA ALA A 715 -44.71 49.02 15.56
C ALA A 715 -44.60 50.33 16.37
N GLY A 716 -43.64 51.18 15.99
CA GLY A 716 -43.37 52.45 16.62
C GLY A 716 -42.48 52.30 17.86
N PRO A 717 -42.19 53.42 18.51
CA PRO A 717 -41.24 53.47 19.60
C PRO A 717 -41.71 52.60 20.77
N GLY A 718 -40.81 51.78 21.31
CA GLY A 718 -41.14 50.88 22.44
C GLY A 718 -41.86 49.59 22.05
N HIS A 719 -42.02 49.31 20.77
CA HIS A 719 -42.52 48.05 20.24
C HIS A 719 -41.49 47.40 19.33
N CYS A 720 -41.73 46.17 18.88
CA CYS A 720 -40.84 45.51 17.92
C CYS A 720 -41.56 45.22 16.63
N ASP A 721 -40.89 45.48 15.52
CA ASP A 721 -41.34 44.97 14.24
C ASP A 721 -41.14 43.46 14.23
N SER A 722 -42.11 42.74 13.65
CA SER A 722 -41.98 41.32 13.37
C SER A 722 -40.66 41.04 12.64
N GLY A 723 -39.92 40.01 13.04
CA GLY A 723 -38.64 39.69 12.39
C GLY A 723 -37.41 40.32 13.06
N SER A 724 -37.61 41.16 14.07
CA SER A 724 -36.57 42.07 14.56
C SER A 724 -36.18 41.75 15.99
N CYS A 725 -36.28 40.50 16.41
CA CYS A 725 -35.92 40.08 17.75
C CYS A 725 -34.42 39.74 17.86
N ARG A 726 -33.85 39.83 19.07
CA ARG A 726 -32.48 39.40 19.36
C ARG A 726 -32.35 37.88 19.26
N ALA A 727 -31.16 37.41 18.90
CA ALA A 727 -30.73 36.02 18.89
C ALA A 727 -31.32 35.16 20.04
N GLY A 728 -32.02 34.08 19.70
CA GLY A 728 -32.77 33.17 20.55
C GLY A 728 -34.26 33.54 20.77
N TYR A 729 -34.75 34.63 20.19
CA TYR A 729 -36.10 35.15 20.40
C TYR A 729 -36.81 35.44 19.05
N GLY A 730 -38.14 35.43 19.09
CA GLY A 730 -39.01 35.75 17.97
C GLY A 730 -40.31 36.40 18.42
N LEU A 731 -40.94 37.18 17.54
CA LEU A 731 -42.16 37.93 17.84
C LEU A 731 -43.42 37.08 17.61
N GLN A 732 -44.07 36.60 18.67
CA GLN A 732 -45.28 35.77 18.57
C GLN A 732 -46.58 36.59 18.75
N GLY A 733 -46.93 37.41 17.77
CA GLY A 733 -48.22 38.11 17.71
C GLY A 733 -48.47 39.21 18.78
N GLY A 734 -47.52 39.44 19.69
CA GLY A 734 -47.48 40.58 20.60
C GLY A 734 -46.47 41.66 20.17
N THR A 735 -46.23 42.65 21.03
CA THR A 735 -45.22 43.71 20.79
C THR A 735 -43.82 43.38 21.30
N ASP A 736 -43.71 42.23 21.98
CA ASP A 736 -42.54 41.84 22.76
C ASP A 736 -41.98 40.49 22.28
N CYS A 737 -40.66 40.44 22.10
CA CYS A 737 -39.93 39.26 21.64
C CYS A 737 -39.93 38.14 22.69
N SER A 738 -40.29 36.92 22.28
CA SER A 738 -40.40 35.72 23.12
C SER A 738 -39.42 34.63 22.70
N LYS A 739 -38.99 33.76 23.62
CA LYS A 739 -37.92 32.78 23.35
C LYS A 739 -38.37 31.66 22.39
N CYS A 740 -37.50 31.29 21.46
CA CYS A 740 -37.72 30.19 20.52
C CYS A 740 -37.88 28.82 21.22
N GLN A 741 -38.83 28.01 20.74
CA GLN A 741 -39.06 26.62 21.20
C GLN A 741 -38.25 25.60 20.40
N VAL A 742 -37.82 25.91 19.16
CA VAL A 742 -36.93 25.04 18.38
C VAL A 742 -35.53 25.05 18.98
N GLU A 743 -35.02 23.87 19.30
CA GLU A 743 -33.67 23.71 19.81
C GLU A 743 -32.62 24.10 18.77
N GLY A 744 -31.56 24.80 19.19
CA GLY A 744 -30.53 25.29 18.28
C GLY A 744 -30.96 26.48 17.41
N CYS A 745 -32.12 27.09 17.67
CA CYS A 745 -32.62 28.22 16.91
C CYS A 745 -32.13 29.58 17.45
N ASP A 746 -31.79 30.48 16.53
CA ASP A 746 -31.36 31.85 16.77
C ASP A 746 -32.44 32.89 16.40
N VAL A 747 -33.27 32.65 15.40
CA VAL A 747 -34.40 33.53 15.04
C VAL A 747 -35.63 32.67 14.76
N CYS A 748 -36.79 32.98 15.36
CA CYS A 748 -38.02 32.18 15.26
C CYS A 748 -39.29 33.04 15.17
N ASP A 749 -39.26 34.06 14.32
CA ASP A 749 -40.35 35.02 14.20
C ASP A 749 -41.61 34.43 13.56
N LEU A 750 -41.49 33.37 12.74
CA LEU A 750 -42.66 32.74 12.11
C LEU A 750 -43.56 32.03 13.13
N SER A 751 -42.95 31.31 14.04
CA SER A 751 -43.61 30.62 15.13
C SER A 751 -42.54 30.18 16.11
N LEU A 752 -42.82 30.19 17.41
CA LEU A 752 -41.82 29.71 18.36
C LEU A 752 -41.39 28.24 18.07
N GLY A 753 -42.26 27.44 17.44
CA GLY A 753 -42.01 26.06 17.02
C GLY A 753 -41.36 25.86 15.64
N ARG A 754 -40.95 26.92 14.94
CA ARG A 754 -40.17 26.84 13.68
C ARG A 754 -39.05 27.88 13.71
N CYS A 755 -37.91 27.52 13.15
CA CYS A 755 -36.74 28.38 13.11
C CYS A 755 -36.57 29.05 11.75
N ASP A 756 -36.13 30.30 11.77
CA ASP A 756 -35.79 31.08 10.60
C ASP A 756 -34.27 31.18 10.43
N VAL A 757 -33.50 31.24 11.52
CA VAL A 757 -32.03 31.24 11.52
C VAL A 757 -31.50 30.38 12.66
N CYS A 758 -30.56 29.48 12.39
CA CYS A 758 -30.00 28.58 13.39
C CYS A 758 -28.75 29.14 14.07
N ARG A 759 -28.49 28.67 15.29
CA ARG A 759 -27.30 28.97 16.08
C ARG A 759 -26.04 28.38 15.44
N GLU A 760 -24.86 28.94 15.74
CA GLU A 760 -23.58 28.34 15.38
C GLU A 760 -23.54 26.83 15.71
N GLY A 761 -23.04 26.03 14.77
CA GLY A 761 -23.05 24.57 14.80
C GLY A 761 -24.31 23.92 14.22
N PHE A 762 -25.33 24.70 13.82
CA PHE A 762 -26.58 24.21 13.24
C PHE A 762 -26.87 24.84 11.87
N GLY A 763 -27.47 24.05 10.99
CA GLY A 763 -27.97 24.45 9.68
C GLY A 763 -29.49 24.35 9.63
N LEU A 764 -30.10 25.24 8.87
CA LEU A 764 -31.56 25.27 8.70
C LEU A 764 -32.02 24.15 7.75
N THR A 765 -33.05 23.39 8.13
CA THR A 765 -33.67 22.34 7.31
C THR A 765 -34.81 22.89 6.45
N PRO A 766 -35.27 22.14 5.43
CA PRO A 766 -36.48 22.48 4.67
C PRO A 766 -37.74 22.63 5.55
N ASP A 767 -37.81 21.87 6.65
CA ASP A 767 -38.92 21.90 7.62
C ASP A 767 -38.82 23.06 8.61
N ARG A 768 -37.81 23.94 8.47
CA ARG A 768 -37.52 25.03 9.39
C ARG A 768 -37.19 24.55 10.80
N SER A 769 -36.55 23.41 10.91
CA SER A 769 -35.85 22.99 12.13
C SER A 769 -34.35 23.30 12.00
N CYS A 770 -33.65 23.30 13.13
CA CYS A 770 -32.21 23.42 13.16
C CYS A 770 -31.60 22.06 13.44
N GLU A 771 -30.76 21.58 12.55
CA GLU A 771 -30.02 20.33 12.74
C GLU A 771 -28.53 20.60 12.70
N ALA A 772 -27.75 19.72 13.32
CA ALA A 772 -26.32 19.92 13.44
C ALA A 772 -25.61 19.98 12.07
N CYS A 773 -24.65 20.90 11.96
CA CYS A 773 -23.74 20.95 10.83
C CYS A 773 -22.83 19.71 10.76
N ALA A 774 -22.20 19.51 9.60
CA ALA A 774 -21.15 18.50 9.44
C ALA A 774 -20.02 18.69 10.47
N THR A 775 -19.30 17.60 10.79
CA THR A 775 -18.22 17.64 11.78
C THR A 775 -17.17 18.70 11.45
N ALA A 776 -16.70 19.41 12.48
CA ALA A 776 -15.76 20.54 12.38
C ALA A 776 -16.25 21.79 11.62
N CYS A 777 -17.52 21.82 11.21
CA CYS A 777 -18.15 23.00 10.63
C CYS A 777 -18.77 23.88 11.73
N LYS A 778 -18.40 25.16 11.74
CA LYS A 778 -18.96 26.17 12.64
C LYS A 778 -20.27 26.77 12.11
N ARG A 779 -20.41 26.98 10.80
CA ARG A 779 -21.64 27.47 10.15
C ARG A 779 -21.89 26.74 8.84
N CYS A 780 -23.09 26.23 8.59
CA CYS A 780 -23.44 25.49 7.37
C CYS A 780 -24.72 26.02 6.71
N THR A 781 -24.80 25.87 5.38
CA THR A 781 -25.93 26.32 4.55
C THR A 781 -27.10 25.33 4.53
N GLY A 782 -26.91 24.14 5.10
CA GLY A 782 -27.94 23.11 5.22
C GLY A 782 -27.54 22.06 6.25
N ALA A 783 -28.53 21.57 6.99
CA ALA A 783 -28.41 20.48 7.95
C ALA A 783 -27.72 19.23 7.38
N GLY A 784 -26.64 18.76 8.00
CA GLY A 784 -25.99 17.50 7.63
C GLY A 784 -25.36 17.41 6.23
N VAL A 785 -25.36 18.48 5.41
CA VAL A 785 -24.84 18.43 4.03
C VAL A 785 -23.38 18.86 3.96
N SER A 786 -22.52 17.99 3.43
CA SER A 786 -21.16 18.30 2.95
C SER A 786 -21.14 17.99 1.45
N PRO A 787 -20.80 18.93 0.54
CA PRO A 787 -20.20 20.26 0.77
C PRO A 787 -21.25 21.34 1.06
N GLY A 788 -21.06 22.10 2.14
CA GLY A 788 -22.05 23.08 2.60
C GLY A 788 -21.62 23.87 3.83
N CYS A 789 -20.35 23.77 4.22
CA CYS A 789 -19.80 24.54 5.32
C CYS A 789 -19.35 25.92 4.83
N ALA A 790 -19.74 26.97 5.56
CA ALA A 790 -19.34 28.34 5.31
C ALA A 790 -18.16 28.78 6.18
N GLU A 791 -18.00 28.19 7.38
CA GLU A 791 -16.92 28.55 8.32
C GLU A 791 -16.53 27.34 9.17
N CYS A 792 -15.23 27.14 9.43
CA CYS A 792 -14.70 26.01 10.20
C CYS A 792 -14.36 26.37 11.65
N VAL A 793 -14.34 25.38 12.53
CA VAL A 793 -13.87 25.54 13.92
C VAL A 793 -12.33 25.67 13.98
N PRO A 794 -11.75 26.26 15.04
CA PRO A 794 -10.30 26.35 15.20
C PRO A 794 -9.59 24.99 15.05
N GLY A 795 -8.42 25.00 14.42
CA GLY A 795 -7.70 23.78 14.02
C GLY A 795 -8.22 23.13 12.73
N PHE A 796 -9.15 23.75 12.01
CA PHE A 796 -9.60 23.34 10.67
C PHE A 796 -9.64 24.54 9.70
N GLY A 797 -9.30 24.29 8.43
CA GLY A 797 -9.38 25.24 7.32
C GLY A 797 -10.49 24.85 6.34
N LEU A 798 -11.08 25.85 5.69
CA LEU A 798 -12.16 25.66 4.72
C LEU A 798 -11.56 25.33 3.34
N ASP A 799 -12.00 24.22 2.75
CA ASP A 799 -11.64 23.79 1.39
C ASP A 799 -12.86 23.21 0.68
N ALA A 800 -13.23 23.80 -0.46
CA ALA A 800 -14.40 23.41 -1.26
C ALA A 800 -15.71 23.16 -0.47
N GLY A 801 -16.00 24.00 0.54
CA GLY A 801 -17.20 23.86 1.39
C GLY A 801 -17.11 22.73 2.42
N ARG A 802 -15.92 22.18 2.66
CA ARG A 802 -15.60 21.18 3.69
C ARG A 802 -14.55 21.73 4.64
N CYS A 803 -14.61 21.30 5.90
CA CYS A 803 -13.60 21.65 6.89
C CYS A 803 -12.58 20.53 7.02
N LEU A 804 -11.34 20.80 6.61
CA LEU A 804 -10.22 19.88 6.70
C LEU A 804 -9.26 20.36 7.80
N ALA A 805 -8.60 19.43 8.50
CA ALA A 805 -7.76 19.81 9.63
C ALA A 805 -6.57 20.68 9.20
N CYS A 806 -6.12 21.58 10.07
CA CYS A 806 -4.85 22.25 9.91
C CYS A 806 -3.68 21.27 10.05
N ALA A 807 -2.45 21.74 9.82
CA ALA A 807 -1.25 20.99 10.19
C ALA A 807 -1.29 20.54 11.66
N ASP A 808 -0.52 19.51 12.01
CA ASP A 808 -0.43 19.04 13.39
C ASP A 808 0.14 20.12 14.29
N GLN A 809 -0.41 20.22 15.50
CA GLN A 809 -0.04 21.24 16.50
C GLN A 809 -0.32 22.67 16.04
N CYS A 810 -1.20 22.84 15.05
CA CYS A 810 -1.65 24.11 14.55
C CYS A 810 -3.00 24.52 15.14
N GLU A 811 -3.12 25.79 15.55
CA GLU A 811 -4.37 26.37 16.04
C GLU A 811 -5.20 27.00 14.91
N ARG A 812 -4.54 27.54 13.86
CA ARG A 812 -5.20 28.24 12.74
C ARG A 812 -4.50 27.98 11.40
N CYS A 813 -5.32 27.82 10.37
CA CYS A 813 -4.88 27.63 8.98
C CYS A 813 -5.89 28.24 7.99
N ALA A 814 -6.50 29.36 8.38
CA ALA A 814 -7.52 30.01 7.57
C ALA A 814 -6.90 30.72 6.36
N VAL A 815 -5.65 31.17 6.46
CA VAL A 815 -4.96 31.92 5.40
C VAL A 815 -4.23 30.98 4.45
N ARG A 816 -3.49 30.00 4.98
CA ARG A 816 -2.71 29.05 4.17
C ARG A 816 -3.52 27.86 3.68
N GLY A 817 -4.72 27.65 4.23
CA GLY A 817 -5.56 26.52 3.92
C GLY A 817 -5.19 25.26 4.71
N PRO A 818 -5.99 24.19 4.58
CA PRO A 818 -5.82 22.98 5.36
C PRO A 818 -4.48 22.28 5.09
N GLY A 819 -3.96 21.58 6.10
CA GLY A 819 -2.66 20.89 6.04
C GLY A 819 -1.44 21.77 6.29
N PHE A 820 -1.63 23.10 6.38
CA PHE A 820 -0.59 24.07 6.71
C PHE A 820 -0.94 24.86 7.96
N CYS A 821 0.00 25.67 8.43
CA CYS A 821 -0.21 26.66 9.48
C CYS A 821 -0.16 28.08 8.95
N ASP A 822 -0.96 28.94 9.58
CA ASP A 822 -0.76 30.38 9.51
C ASP A 822 0.48 30.78 10.33
N GLU A 823 1.05 31.96 10.05
CA GLU A 823 2.20 32.48 10.77
C GLU A 823 1.87 32.63 12.27
N ASP A 824 2.80 32.25 13.15
CA ASP A 824 2.65 32.25 14.62
C ASP A 824 1.44 31.47 15.19
N SER A 825 0.85 30.55 14.43
CA SER A 825 -0.34 29.80 14.85
C SER A 825 -0.04 28.40 15.39
N CYS A 826 1.19 28.15 15.83
CA CYS A 826 1.58 26.89 16.48
C CYS A 826 1.22 26.87 17.96
N SER A 827 0.83 25.70 18.47
CA SER A 827 0.56 25.50 19.89
C SER A 827 1.82 25.72 20.74
N VAL A 828 1.63 26.02 22.02
CA VAL A 828 2.74 26.31 22.96
C VAL A 828 3.76 25.17 22.97
N GLY A 829 5.04 25.51 22.76
CA GLY A 829 6.16 24.55 22.69
C GLY A 829 6.52 24.09 21.26
N TRP A 830 5.84 24.61 20.25
CA TRP A 830 6.11 24.36 18.84
C TRP A 830 6.51 25.65 18.12
N VAL A 831 7.36 25.52 17.10
CA VAL A 831 7.81 26.63 16.25
C VAL A 831 7.46 26.35 14.80
N VAL A 832 7.15 27.41 14.07
CA VAL A 832 6.87 27.34 12.64
C VAL A 832 8.15 27.00 11.85
N ARG A 833 8.08 25.98 11.00
CA ARG A 833 9.12 25.64 10.01
C ARG A 833 8.53 25.73 8.61
N ASN A 834 9.23 26.44 7.73
CA ASN A 834 8.88 26.52 6.32
C ASN A 834 9.25 25.21 5.62
N VAL A 835 8.28 24.57 4.96
CA VAL A 835 8.49 23.42 4.10
C VAL A 835 8.50 23.94 2.67
N SER A 836 9.63 23.75 1.98
CA SER A 836 9.95 24.34 0.68
C SER A 836 8.79 24.27 -0.32
N GLY A 837 8.11 25.42 -0.50
CA GLY A 837 7.11 25.65 -1.54
C GLY A 837 5.65 25.38 -1.16
N SER A 838 5.35 24.80 0.01
CA SER A 838 4.00 24.34 0.34
C SER A 838 3.37 25.01 1.57
N GLY A 839 4.16 25.61 2.47
CA GLY A 839 3.63 26.39 3.60
C GLY A 839 4.41 26.18 4.89
N TYR A 840 3.77 26.46 6.01
CA TYR A 840 4.35 26.32 7.35
C TYR A 840 3.82 25.07 8.05
N ILE A 841 4.69 24.36 8.76
CA ILE A 841 4.32 23.29 9.68
C ILE A 841 4.87 23.59 11.08
N CYS A 842 4.24 23.04 12.11
CA CYS A 842 4.75 23.15 13.47
C CYS A 842 5.75 22.01 13.75
N VAL A 843 6.95 22.37 14.21
CA VAL A 843 7.96 21.42 14.70
C VAL A 843 8.28 21.71 16.16
N ARG A 844 8.67 20.69 16.93
CA ARG A 844 8.86 20.85 18.37
C ARG A 844 10.02 21.80 18.62
N ASN A 845 9.83 22.79 19.49
CA ASN A 845 10.92 23.65 19.92
C ASN A 845 11.83 22.83 20.85
N LYS A 846 12.92 22.26 20.32
CA LYS A 846 13.98 21.75 21.19
C LYS A 846 14.64 22.96 21.82
N MET A 847 14.19 23.34 23.02
CA MET A 847 15.00 24.17 23.89
C MET A 847 16.39 23.50 23.91
N PRO A 848 17.47 24.21 23.56
CA PRO A 848 18.80 23.67 23.74
C PRO A 848 18.85 23.26 25.21
N HIS A 849 19.11 21.98 25.47
CA HIS A 849 19.36 21.51 26.82
C HIS A 849 20.39 22.47 27.41
N SER A 850 19.95 23.34 28.32
CA SER A 850 20.85 24.11 29.14
C SER A 850 21.72 23.07 29.81
N HIS A 851 23.03 23.14 29.52
CA HIS A 851 24.02 22.42 30.30
C HIS A 851 23.75 22.73 31.77
N ASP A 852 23.18 21.78 32.49
CA ASP A 852 23.20 21.75 33.95
C ASP A 852 24.69 21.63 34.31
N PHE A 853 25.29 22.78 34.65
CA PHE A 853 26.45 22.82 35.51
C PHE A 853 25.96 22.43 36.91
N GLY A 854 26.20 21.16 37.27
CA GLY A 854 26.10 20.62 38.63
C GLY A 854 27.35 19.83 38.94
#